data_AF-A0A9P6UJ94-F1
#
_entry.id   AF-A0A9P6UJ94-F1
#
_cell.length_a   1.000
_cell.length_b   1.000
_cell.length_c   1.000
_cell.angle_alpha   90.00
_cell.angle_beta   90.00
_cell.angle_gamma   90.00
#
_symmetry.space_group_name_H-M   'P 1'
#
loop_
_entity.id
_entity.type
_entity.pdbx_description
1 polymer ?
#
loop_
_entity_poly.entity_id
_entity_poly.type
_entity_poly.pdbx_seq_one_letter_code
_entity_poly.pdbx_strand_id
1 'polypeptide(L)'
;SLEVHSYDINDTETTATTLDFKVYDADWSEYSFSVPENFSKVELTLSAKIKVLTTGKYEHLSDTKDFNVESNEADLVSTIEVKNRKQDVQIHGEILTVLRKTDSGTRGYEVLVMGKNGERRSNIPLSFGFTHPLSENALSIYLRSNAEGIIRLGDLQDVVEVNCHTTNSTWSLLTQDQHNYPNYMHGLAGEQICVPFTRKDILSLRAISLFRRSPGAGTDRCHIEDLTNTIKLSDGLLIINNLEPGYYTLRLGEDHTIELNIASSIKSSSTAIQQTPIKGFEEFSIHSNPILEIPGRSKYPLFLTTSLYESLTEDSRLSIRVHNWTPKTRVCVVATKFQPYKTLFEAVESLETRRPWLKNQVERTPITYRTGRTLGDEYQYILNRRTQTKHWAGNLLSKPSVLLSPWSIGDTTLSKESMQAPSSANEQTRSSAFGSTGNHYGGRGLGRGGAMRHRKILPPGAPPLLTFLAHPSVVLLNLIPDPTTGEITVPYTEFKEGNFVQIFVTDGSQAAQTSFAINSLARNEFLRRDLRFKSALGHEKHYIGERTGVNLDPKLEAGAADSAAAAAEPHSITLASNGSSSSSVRVINSVSQVYDLMMTLLKSQAHRNIFRKFGFIVDWHRFSTATKNEKFSKWNCHELNLFL
;
A
#
# COMPACT_ATOMS: atom_id res chain seq x y z
N SER A 1 -26.78 -21.89 -46.12
CA SER A 1 -25.87 -23.00 -45.83
C SER A 1 -24.99 -22.62 -44.66
N LEU A 2 -24.61 -23.62 -43.86
CA LEU A 2 -23.58 -23.50 -42.85
C LEU A 2 -22.38 -24.33 -43.30
N GLU A 3 -21.22 -23.70 -43.41
CA GLU A 3 -19.93 -24.34 -43.71
C GLU A 3 -19.07 -24.30 -42.45
N VAL A 4 -18.52 -25.45 -42.07
CA VAL A 4 -17.69 -25.63 -40.88
C VAL A 4 -16.34 -26.18 -41.32
N HIS A 5 -15.28 -25.40 -41.11
CA HIS A 5 -13.90 -25.77 -41.39
C HIS A 5 -13.19 -25.99 -40.06
N SER A 6 -12.79 -27.23 -39.76
CA SER A 6 -11.99 -27.56 -38.58
C SER A 6 -10.54 -27.87 -38.94
N TYR A 7 -9.62 -27.36 -38.15
CA TYR A 7 -8.17 -27.49 -38.32
C TYR A 7 -7.57 -28.22 -37.12
N ASP A 8 -6.56 -29.05 -37.39
CA ASP A 8 -5.65 -29.64 -36.40
C ASP A 8 -4.43 -28.69 -36.16
N ILE A 9 -3.65 -28.86 -35.10
CA ILE A 9 -2.35 -28.21 -34.82
C ILE A 9 -1.37 -28.32 -36.01
N ASN A 10 -1.51 -29.36 -36.84
CA ASN A 10 -0.72 -29.55 -38.07
C ASN A 10 -1.32 -28.85 -39.30
N ASP A 11 -2.25 -27.92 -39.13
CA ASP A 11 -3.00 -27.21 -40.21
C ASP A 11 -3.73 -28.16 -41.19
N THR A 12 -4.09 -29.36 -40.73
CA THR A 12 -4.87 -30.30 -41.55
C THR A 12 -6.35 -29.94 -41.47
N GLU A 13 -6.96 -29.62 -42.61
CA GLU A 13 -8.32 -29.10 -42.71
C GLU A 13 -9.35 -30.22 -42.92
N THR A 14 -10.48 -30.11 -42.22
CA THR A 14 -11.68 -30.94 -42.36
C THR A 14 -12.88 -30.05 -42.57
N THR A 15 -13.64 -30.27 -43.64
CA THR A 15 -14.76 -29.40 -44.03
C THR A 15 -16.09 -30.15 -43.97
N ALA A 16 -17.10 -29.51 -43.40
CA ALA A 16 -18.46 -30.00 -43.33
C ALA A 16 -19.44 -28.91 -43.78
N THR A 17 -20.20 -29.20 -44.82
CA THR A 17 -21.19 -28.25 -45.38
C THR A 17 -22.60 -28.76 -45.18
N THR A 18 -23.44 -27.95 -44.55
CA THR A 18 -24.86 -28.23 -44.35
C THR A 18 -25.70 -27.26 -45.17
N LEU A 19 -26.40 -27.80 -46.17
CA LEU A 19 -27.39 -27.07 -46.97
C LEU A 19 -28.67 -26.86 -46.15
N ASP A 20 -29.33 -25.72 -46.33
CA ASP A 20 -30.57 -25.34 -45.64
C ASP A 20 -30.55 -25.45 -44.09
N PHE A 21 -29.46 -25.00 -43.47
CA PHE A 21 -29.37 -24.86 -42.01
C PHE A 21 -30.47 -23.92 -41.48
N LYS A 22 -31.31 -24.43 -40.56
CA LYS A 22 -32.45 -23.69 -39.99
C LYS A 22 -31.97 -22.79 -38.86
N VAL A 23 -32.25 -21.50 -38.99
CA VAL A 23 -32.02 -20.49 -37.96
C VAL A 23 -33.36 -20.06 -37.39
N TYR A 24 -33.46 -19.97 -36.07
CA TYR A 24 -34.68 -19.60 -35.34
C TYR A 24 -34.49 -18.23 -34.65
N ASP A 25 -35.52 -17.37 -34.68
CA ASP A 25 -35.44 -16.01 -34.12
C ASP A 25 -35.53 -15.99 -32.58
N ALA A 26 -36.25 -16.93 -31.98
CA ALA A 26 -36.55 -16.98 -30.54
C ALA A 26 -35.87 -18.14 -29.81
N ASP A 27 -35.16 -19.01 -30.54
CA ASP A 27 -34.48 -20.20 -30.02
C ASP A 27 -33.07 -20.32 -30.61
N TRP A 28 -32.24 -21.11 -29.96
CA TRP A 28 -30.87 -21.39 -30.35
C TRP A 28 -30.85 -22.48 -31.43
N SER A 29 -29.97 -22.30 -32.43
CA SER A 29 -29.77 -23.28 -33.50
C SER A 29 -28.50 -24.07 -33.21
N GLU A 30 -28.63 -25.38 -33.12
CA GLU A 30 -27.53 -26.28 -32.74
C GLU A 30 -26.96 -27.00 -33.96
N TYR A 31 -25.64 -27.12 -34.03
CA TYR A 31 -24.94 -27.92 -35.03
C TYR A 31 -23.82 -28.74 -34.36
N SER A 32 -23.84 -30.05 -34.56
CA SER A 32 -22.79 -30.96 -34.08
C SER A 32 -21.84 -31.27 -35.22
N PHE A 33 -20.53 -31.08 -34.99
CA PHE A 33 -19.48 -31.41 -35.94
C PHE A 33 -18.46 -32.37 -35.29
N SER A 34 -17.74 -33.12 -36.12
CA SER A 34 -16.68 -34.01 -35.62
C SER A 34 -15.44 -33.21 -35.29
N VAL A 35 -14.92 -33.36 -34.07
CA VAL A 35 -13.69 -32.70 -33.63
C VAL A 35 -12.50 -33.61 -33.99
N PRO A 36 -11.53 -33.14 -34.80
CA PRO A 36 -10.33 -33.92 -35.12
C PRO A 36 -9.44 -34.12 -33.88
N GLU A 37 -8.59 -35.15 -33.92
CA GLU A 37 -7.51 -35.31 -32.93
C GLU A 37 -6.59 -34.08 -33.00
N ASN A 38 -6.16 -33.52 -31.85
CA ASN A 38 -5.32 -32.31 -31.78
C ASN A 38 -5.94 -31.02 -32.39
N PHE A 39 -7.26 -30.86 -32.32
CA PHE A 39 -8.01 -29.68 -32.77
C PHE A 39 -7.41 -28.30 -32.35
N SER A 40 -7.23 -27.40 -33.32
CA SER A 40 -6.61 -26.07 -33.15
C SER A 40 -7.53 -24.88 -33.46
N LYS A 41 -8.35 -24.96 -34.52
CA LYS A 41 -9.25 -23.88 -34.96
C LYS A 41 -10.51 -24.44 -35.58
N VAL A 42 -11.65 -23.78 -35.40
CA VAL A 42 -12.82 -23.94 -36.26
C VAL A 42 -13.27 -22.59 -36.82
N GLU A 43 -13.62 -22.59 -38.10
CA GLU A 43 -14.16 -21.46 -38.85
C GLU A 43 -15.57 -21.82 -39.33
N LEU A 44 -16.55 -21.01 -38.93
CA LEU A 44 -17.96 -21.19 -39.24
C LEU A 44 -18.40 -20.10 -40.21
N THR A 45 -18.78 -20.49 -41.42
CA THR A 45 -19.32 -19.57 -42.44
C THR A 45 -20.81 -19.83 -42.61
N LEU A 46 -21.63 -18.83 -42.27
CA LEU A 46 -23.07 -18.87 -42.50
C LEU A 46 -23.40 -18.04 -43.74
N SER A 47 -23.93 -18.70 -44.77
CA SER A 47 -24.36 -18.06 -46.01
C SER A 47 -25.87 -18.14 -46.18
N ALA A 48 -26.54 -17.01 -46.44
CA ALA A 48 -27.98 -16.93 -46.62
C ALA A 48 -28.36 -16.06 -47.82
N LYS A 49 -29.45 -16.43 -48.49
CA LYS A 49 -30.09 -15.61 -49.51
C LYS A 49 -31.25 -14.86 -48.88
N ILE A 50 -31.05 -13.58 -48.57
CA ILE A 50 -31.99 -12.77 -47.80
C ILE A 50 -32.73 -11.82 -48.74
N LYS A 51 -34.05 -11.72 -48.57
CA LYS A 51 -34.85 -10.73 -49.28
C LYS A 51 -34.72 -9.38 -48.58
N VAL A 52 -34.14 -8.40 -49.25
CA VAL A 52 -34.00 -7.05 -48.73
C VAL A 52 -35.37 -6.37 -48.75
N LEU A 53 -35.90 -6.05 -47.57
CA LEU A 53 -37.27 -5.53 -47.40
C LEU A 53 -37.50 -4.19 -48.13
N THR A 54 -36.46 -3.37 -48.29
CA THR A 54 -36.54 -2.04 -48.91
C THR A 54 -36.55 -2.08 -50.44
N THR A 55 -35.83 -3.02 -51.06
CA THR A 55 -35.68 -3.11 -52.53
C THR A 55 -36.45 -4.28 -53.14
N GLY A 56 -36.92 -5.22 -52.33
CA GLY A 56 -37.65 -6.41 -52.76
C GLY A 56 -36.81 -7.47 -53.48
N LYS A 57 -35.51 -7.21 -53.68
CA LYS A 57 -34.56 -8.12 -54.33
C LYS A 57 -33.94 -9.08 -53.31
N TYR A 58 -33.56 -10.26 -53.80
CA TYR A 58 -32.80 -11.22 -53.02
C TYR A 58 -31.31 -10.93 -53.16
N GLU A 59 -30.61 -10.80 -52.03
CA GLU A 59 -29.16 -10.66 -51.97
C GLU A 59 -28.55 -11.85 -51.25
N HIS A 60 -27.33 -12.20 -51.66
CA HIS A 60 -26.55 -13.24 -51.00
C HIS A 60 -25.67 -12.56 -49.96
N LEU A 61 -25.80 -12.98 -48.70
CA LEU A 61 -25.02 -12.50 -47.57
C LEU A 61 -24.30 -13.69 -46.94
N SER A 62 -23.06 -13.48 -46.54
CA SER A 62 -22.26 -14.45 -45.81
C SER A 62 -21.54 -13.75 -44.67
N ASP A 63 -21.47 -14.41 -43.52
CA ASP A 63 -20.65 -13.98 -42.39
C ASP A 63 -19.85 -15.16 -41.86
N THR A 64 -18.61 -14.90 -41.46
CA THR A 64 -17.64 -15.92 -41.07
C THR A 64 -17.12 -15.61 -39.68
N LYS A 65 -17.07 -16.63 -38.83
CA LYS A 65 -16.60 -16.51 -37.46
C LYS A 65 -15.62 -17.60 -37.09
N ASP A 66 -14.49 -17.16 -36.55
CA ASP A 66 -13.38 -18.01 -36.15
C ASP A 66 -13.38 -18.25 -34.65
N PHE A 67 -13.13 -19.50 -34.27
CA PHE A 67 -12.92 -19.95 -32.90
C PHE A 67 -11.61 -20.73 -32.85
N ASN A 68 -10.59 -20.12 -32.25
CA ASN A 68 -9.31 -20.78 -32.01
C ASN A 68 -9.36 -21.49 -30.66
N VAL A 69 -8.94 -22.75 -30.64
CA VAL A 69 -8.60 -23.48 -29.42
C VAL A 69 -7.10 -23.35 -29.24
N GLU A 70 -6.70 -22.31 -28.51
CA GLU A 70 -5.30 -22.11 -28.17
C GLU A 70 -4.83 -23.27 -27.28
N SER A 71 -3.72 -23.89 -27.67
CA SER A 71 -3.08 -25.02 -26.99
C SER A 71 -2.99 -24.82 -25.47
N ASN A 72 -3.29 -25.87 -24.71
CA ASN A 72 -3.35 -25.94 -23.24
C ASN A 72 -2.07 -25.58 -22.46
N GLU A 73 -1.02 -25.03 -23.09
CA GLU A 73 0.32 -25.07 -22.52
C GLU A 73 0.87 -23.73 -21.99
N ALA A 74 0.36 -22.58 -22.41
CA ALA A 74 0.97 -21.29 -22.07
C ALA A 74 0.13 -20.43 -21.11
N ASP A 75 0.81 -19.68 -20.25
CA ASP A 75 0.24 -18.55 -19.52
C ASP A 75 -0.19 -17.47 -20.51
N LEU A 76 -1.49 -17.24 -20.65
CA LEU A 76 -2.05 -16.24 -21.56
C LEU A 76 -2.16 -14.87 -20.89
N VAL A 77 -1.74 -13.82 -21.57
CA VAL A 77 -2.09 -12.45 -21.20
C VAL A 77 -3.32 -12.05 -22.00
N SER A 78 -4.48 -12.06 -21.35
CA SER A 78 -5.76 -11.64 -21.95
C SER A 78 -6.07 -10.19 -21.61
N THR A 79 -6.42 -9.36 -22.60
CA THR A 79 -6.90 -8.00 -22.33
C THR A 79 -8.39 -8.04 -22.04
N ILE A 80 -8.78 -7.80 -20.79
CA ILE A 80 -10.19 -7.71 -20.38
C ILE A 80 -10.61 -6.24 -20.35
N GLU A 81 -11.73 -5.93 -21.02
CA GLU A 81 -12.33 -4.60 -20.97
C GLU A 81 -13.32 -4.48 -19.82
N VAL A 82 -13.01 -3.64 -18.83
CA VAL A 82 -13.90 -3.36 -17.69
C VAL A 82 -14.23 -1.88 -17.67
N LYS A 83 -15.50 -1.53 -17.96
CA LYS A 83 -16.01 -0.14 -17.91
C LYS A 83 -15.14 0.85 -18.71
N ASN A 84 -14.88 0.55 -19.98
CA ASN A 84 -14.07 1.35 -20.91
C ASN A 84 -12.58 1.49 -20.51
N ARG A 85 -12.04 0.53 -19.75
CA ARG A 85 -10.60 0.39 -19.53
C ARG A 85 -10.16 -1.00 -19.95
N LYS A 86 -9.20 -1.05 -20.88
CA LYS A 86 -8.46 -2.26 -21.22
C LYS A 86 -7.47 -2.55 -20.10
N GLN A 87 -7.56 -3.74 -19.51
CA GLN A 87 -6.61 -4.21 -18.52
C GLN A 87 -6.10 -5.58 -18.94
N ASP A 88 -4.78 -5.72 -19.03
CA ASP A 88 -4.14 -7.00 -19.31
C ASP A 88 -4.17 -7.90 -18.07
N VAL A 89 -4.36 -9.19 -18.29
CA VAL A 89 -4.66 -10.18 -17.26
C VAL A 89 -3.92 -11.47 -17.54
N GLN A 90 -3.11 -11.93 -16.59
CA GLN A 90 -2.49 -13.23 -16.71
C GLN A 90 -3.47 -14.34 -16.33
N ILE A 91 -3.67 -15.27 -17.26
CA ILE A 91 -4.38 -16.53 -17.09
C ILE A 91 -3.30 -17.60 -17.10
N HIS A 92 -3.06 -18.22 -15.94
CA HIS A 92 -2.06 -19.28 -15.87
C HIS A 92 -2.53 -20.54 -16.65
N GLY A 93 -1.63 -21.05 -17.49
CA GLY A 93 -1.79 -22.29 -18.27
C GLY A 93 -1.84 -23.51 -17.37
N GLU A 94 -1.85 -24.72 -17.94
CA GLU A 94 -1.88 -25.95 -17.15
C GLU A 94 -0.62 -26.14 -16.28
N ILE A 95 0.51 -25.55 -16.71
CA ILE A 95 1.81 -25.73 -16.09
C ILE A 95 2.11 -24.58 -15.15
N LEU A 96 2.48 -24.94 -13.93
CA LEU A 96 2.85 -24.05 -12.84
C LEU A 96 4.31 -24.28 -12.49
N THR A 97 5.10 -23.20 -12.37
CA THR A 97 6.45 -23.27 -11.81
C THR A 97 6.52 -22.51 -10.49
N VAL A 98 7.18 -23.11 -9.50
CA VAL A 98 7.49 -22.45 -8.22
C VAL A 98 8.96 -22.68 -7.88
N LEU A 99 9.61 -21.66 -7.32
CA LEU A 99 10.99 -21.74 -6.90
C LEU A 99 11.08 -22.11 -5.41
N ARG A 100 11.99 -23.02 -5.08
CA ARG A 100 12.30 -23.43 -3.72
C ARG A 100 13.82 -23.40 -3.51
N LYS A 101 14.26 -22.97 -2.33
CA LYS A 101 15.64 -23.12 -1.87
C LYS A 101 15.76 -24.35 -0.98
N THR A 102 16.75 -25.20 -1.24
CA THR A 102 16.99 -26.44 -0.48
C THR A 102 18.46 -26.74 -0.29
N ASP A 103 18.80 -27.20 0.90
CA ASP A 103 20.14 -27.72 1.21
C ASP A 103 20.17 -29.26 1.34
N SER A 104 19.05 -29.95 1.08
CA SER A 104 18.96 -31.41 1.08
C SER A 104 19.43 -32.01 -0.26
N GLY A 105 20.51 -32.80 -0.25
CA GLY A 105 21.04 -33.50 -1.42
C GLY A 105 22.06 -32.68 -2.20
N THR A 106 21.59 -31.77 -3.06
CA THR A 106 22.41 -30.78 -3.76
C THR A 106 21.99 -29.39 -3.32
N ARG A 107 22.88 -28.67 -2.63
CA ARG A 107 22.66 -27.30 -2.18
C ARG A 107 22.22 -26.40 -3.35
N GLY A 108 21.22 -25.54 -3.12
CA GLY A 108 20.86 -24.48 -4.04
C GLY A 108 19.36 -24.30 -4.29
N TYR A 109 19.04 -23.80 -5.48
CA TYR A 109 17.70 -23.50 -5.95
C TYR A 109 17.15 -24.63 -6.82
N GLU A 110 15.89 -24.98 -6.60
CA GLU A 110 15.14 -25.94 -7.38
C GLU A 110 13.83 -25.30 -7.88
N VAL A 111 13.52 -25.50 -9.15
CA VAL A 111 12.22 -25.16 -9.73
C VAL A 111 11.37 -26.42 -9.78
N LEU A 112 10.20 -26.34 -9.18
CA LEU A 112 9.21 -27.38 -9.16
C LEU A 112 8.18 -27.11 -10.25
N VAL A 113 8.04 -28.05 -11.19
CA VAL A 113 7.09 -28.00 -12.30
C VAL A 113 5.88 -28.85 -11.96
N MET A 114 4.72 -28.21 -11.89
CA MET A 114 3.48 -28.79 -11.39
C MET A 114 2.30 -28.46 -12.28
N GLY A 115 1.19 -29.17 -12.11
CA GLY A 115 -0.10 -28.73 -12.64
C GLY A 115 -0.92 -27.94 -11.63
N LYS A 116 -2.13 -27.53 -12.01
CA LYS A 116 -3.04 -26.71 -11.18
C LYS A 116 -3.45 -27.38 -9.85
N ASN A 117 -3.38 -28.71 -9.75
CA ASN A 117 -3.67 -29.44 -8.51
C ASN A 117 -2.39 -29.80 -7.71
N GLY A 118 -1.24 -29.23 -8.07
CA GLY A 118 0.05 -29.50 -7.44
C GLY A 118 0.62 -30.88 -7.78
N GLU A 119 0.11 -31.54 -8.81
CA GLU A 119 0.69 -32.77 -9.36
C GLU A 119 2.00 -32.47 -10.09
N ARG A 120 3.04 -33.30 -9.89
CA ARG A 120 4.34 -33.13 -10.55
C ARG A 120 4.22 -33.37 -12.06
N ARG A 121 4.90 -32.54 -12.86
CA ARG A 121 4.94 -32.67 -14.32
C ARG A 121 6.37 -32.96 -14.78
N SER A 122 6.59 -34.21 -15.18
CA SER A 122 7.88 -34.69 -15.68
C SER A 122 8.11 -34.36 -17.15
N ASN A 123 9.37 -34.23 -17.56
CA ASN A 123 9.81 -34.06 -18.94
C ASN A 123 9.28 -32.80 -19.65
N ILE A 124 8.91 -31.76 -18.90
CA ILE A 124 8.46 -30.47 -19.46
C ILE A 124 9.68 -29.63 -19.83
N PRO A 125 9.82 -29.20 -21.11
CA PRO A 125 10.84 -28.24 -21.52
C PRO A 125 10.46 -26.83 -21.06
N LEU A 126 11.39 -26.12 -20.43
CA LEU A 126 11.21 -24.76 -19.93
C LEU A 126 12.39 -23.89 -20.35
N SER A 127 12.10 -22.65 -20.77
CA SER A 127 13.11 -21.63 -21.07
C SER A 127 13.31 -20.72 -19.86
N PHE A 128 14.57 -20.55 -19.44
CA PHE A 128 14.98 -19.72 -18.34
C PHE A 128 15.89 -18.58 -18.80
N GLY A 129 15.75 -17.40 -18.19
CA GLY A 129 16.67 -16.29 -18.27
C GLY A 129 17.24 -15.97 -16.88
N PHE A 130 18.55 -15.78 -16.77
CA PHE A 130 19.24 -15.43 -15.53
C PHE A 130 19.87 -14.05 -15.66
N THR A 131 19.59 -13.16 -14.70
CA THR A 131 20.15 -11.81 -14.64
C THR A 131 21.26 -11.76 -13.60
N HIS A 132 22.43 -11.28 -13.99
CA HIS A 132 23.60 -11.12 -13.12
C HIS A 132 24.00 -9.64 -13.06
N PRO A 133 24.36 -9.05 -11.90
CA PRO A 133 24.64 -7.62 -11.77
C PRO A 133 25.74 -7.12 -12.72
N LEU A 134 26.74 -7.96 -12.97
CA LEU A 134 27.89 -7.63 -13.83
C LEU A 134 27.67 -7.88 -15.32
N SER A 135 26.46 -8.27 -15.75
CA SER A 135 26.18 -8.57 -17.16
C SER A 135 24.93 -7.82 -17.65
N GLU A 136 25.06 -7.11 -18.76
CA GLU A 136 23.91 -6.44 -19.40
C GLU A 136 22.96 -7.42 -20.09
N ASN A 137 23.46 -8.59 -20.51
CA ASN A 137 22.68 -9.59 -21.22
C ASN A 137 22.24 -10.70 -20.25
N ALA A 138 20.94 -10.97 -20.21
CA ALA A 138 20.43 -12.14 -19.50
C ALA A 138 20.94 -13.44 -20.16
N LEU A 139 21.38 -14.39 -19.33
CA LEU A 139 21.79 -15.71 -19.79
C LEU A 139 20.54 -16.57 -20.00
N SER A 140 20.27 -16.95 -21.25
CA SER A 140 19.11 -17.80 -21.58
C SER A 140 19.51 -19.27 -21.69
N ILE A 141 18.83 -20.15 -20.96
CA ILE A 141 19.09 -21.59 -20.90
C ILE A 141 17.78 -22.36 -21.02
N TYR A 142 17.78 -23.41 -21.84
CA TYR A 142 16.67 -24.36 -21.94
C TYR A 142 16.93 -25.56 -21.02
N LEU A 143 16.00 -25.83 -20.11
CA LEU A 143 16.07 -26.93 -19.16
C LEU A 143 14.82 -27.80 -19.29
N ARG A 144 14.91 -29.04 -18.80
CA ARG A 144 13.77 -29.97 -18.80
C ARG A 144 13.57 -30.56 -17.41
N SER A 145 12.33 -30.64 -16.95
CA SER A 145 12.02 -31.26 -15.66
C SER A 145 12.35 -32.75 -15.66
N ASN A 146 12.87 -33.26 -14.54
CA ASN A 146 13.17 -34.68 -14.36
C ASN A 146 11.88 -35.52 -14.14
N ALA A 147 12.04 -36.81 -13.85
CA ALA A 147 10.91 -37.71 -13.58
C ALA A 147 10.03 -37.29 -12.37
N GLU A 148 10.58 -36.50 -11.45
CA GLU A 148 9.89 -35.96 -10.27
C GLU A 148 9.29 -34.57 -10.52
N GLY A 149 9.42 -34.02 -11.73
CA GLY A 149 8.99 -32.66 -12.06
C GLY A 149 9.86 -31.58 -11.43
N ILE A 150 11.16 -31.84 -11.25
CA ILE A 150 12.13 -30.92 -10.63
C ILE A 150 13.20 -30.51 -11.64
N ILE A 151 13.55 -29.23 -11.64
CA ILE A 151 14.74 -28.67 -12.31
C ILE A 151 15.67 -28.12 -11.23
N ARG A 152 16.93 -28.56 -11.23
CA ARG A 152 17.94 -28.11 -10.26
C ARG A 152 18.78 -27.00 -10.89
N LEU A 153 18.74 -25.82 -10.28
CA LEU A 153 19.47 -24.64 -10.75
C LEU A 153 20.82 -24.45 -10.03
N GLY A 154 21.05 -25.16 -8.92
CA GLY A 154 22.25 -25.01 -8.10
C GLY A 154 22.24 -23.71 -7.29
N ASP A 155 23.41 -23.28 -6.79
CA ASP A 155 23.49 -22.19 -5.80
C ASP A 155 23.12 -20.81 -6.34
N LEU A 156 23.16 -20.61 -7.66
CA LEU A 156 22.89 -19.32 -8.32
C LEU A 156 23.64 -18.15 -7.65
N GLN A 157 24.94 -18.34 -7.40
CA GLN A 157 25.79 -17.30 -6.81
C GLN A 157 25.76 -16.04 -7.67
N ASP A 158 25.56 -14.90 -7.02
CA ASP A 158 25.51 -13.56 -7.64
C ASP A 158 24.41 -13.38 -8.71
N VAL A 159 23.43 -14.28 -8.82
CA VAL A 159 22.26 -14.09 -9.69
C VAL A 159 21.21 -13.26 -8.94
N VAL A 160 20.72 -12.22 -9.60
CA VAL A 160 19.72 -11.26 -9.07
C VAL A 160 18.30 -11.78 -9.25
N GLU A 161 18.04 -12.33 -10.43
CA GLU A 161 16.70 -12.63 -10.91
C GLU A 161 16.73 -13.88 -11.78
N VAL A 162 15.70 -14.70 -11.63
CA VAL A 162 15.43 -15.87 -12.45
C VAL A 162 14.07 -15.68 -13.11
N ASN A 163 14.06 -15.71 -14.44
CA ASN A 163 12.85 -15.61 -15.25
C ASN A 163 12.59 -16.96 -15.92
N CYS A 164 11.40 -17.53 -15.76
CA CYS A 164 10.90 -18.65 -16.55
C CYS A 164 9.97 -18.09 -17.63
N HIS A 165 10.45 -18.04 -18.87
CA HIS A 165 9.71 -17.46 -19.99
C HIS A 165 8.48 -18.29 -20.37
N THR A 166 8.53 -19.62 -20.19
CA THR A 166 7.43 -20.52 -20.56
C THR A 166 6.19 -20.31 -19.69
N THR A 167 6.36 -20.01 -18.40
CA THR A 167 5.25 -19.77 -17.46
C THR A 167 5.19 -18.32 -16.99
N ASN A 168 5.84 -17.38 -17.70
CA ASN A 168 5.93 -15.97 -17.35
C ASN A 168 6.14 -15.72 -15.84
N SER A 169 7.04 -16.50 -15.23
CA SER A 169 7.26 -16.51 -13.79
C SER A 169 8.62 -15.88 -13.49
N THR A 170 8.63 -14.88 -12.63
CA THR A 170 9.84 -14.13 -12.25
C THR A 170 10.08 -14.27 -10.75
N TRP A 171 11.30 -14.63 -10.36
CA TRP A 171 11.72 -14.67 -8.97
C TRP A 171 12.94 -13.77 -8.76
N SER A 172 12.79 -12.79 -7.86
CA SER A 172 13.93 -12.00 -7.37
C SER A 172 14.65 -12.76 -6.26
N LEU A 173 15.90 -13.16 -6.55
CA LEU A 173 16.81 -13.78 -5.60
C LEU A 173 17.52 -12.73 -4.71
N LEU A 174 17.54 -11.48 -5.17
CA LEU A 174 18.11 -10.32 -4.48
C LEU A 174 17.29 -9.86 -3.27
N THR A 175 16.32 -10.67 -2.85
CA THR A 175 15.53 -10.46 -1.63
C THR A 175 16.33 -10.93 -0.42
N GLN A 176 17.48 -10.28 -0.25
CA GLN A 176 18.25 -10.21 0.99
C GLN A 176 18.02 -8.83 1.61
N ASP A 177 18.37 -8.73 2.88
CA ASP A 177 17.94 -7.70 3.83
C ASP A 177 17.73 -6.30 3.26
N GLN A 178 16.52 -5.77 3.44
CA GLN A 178 16.10 -4.46 2.95
C GLN A 178 15.91 -3.48 4.11
N HIS A 179 16.25 -2.22 3.87
CA HIS A 179 16.09 -1.13 4.83
C HIS A 179 15.55 0.09 4.12
N ASN A 180 14.66 0.83 4.80
CA ASN A 180 14.20 2.11 4.30
C ASN A 180 15.20 3.22 4.64
N TYR A 181 16.19 3.42 3.78
CA TYR A 181 17.23 4.43 3.97
C TYR A 181 16.72 5.86 3.72
N PRO A 182 17.02 6.82 4.61
CA PRO A 182 16.69 8.22 4.35
C PRO A 182 17.64 8.82 3.30
N ASN A 183 17.12 9.68 2.43
CA ASN A 183 17.96 10.42 1.46
C ASN A 183 18.88 11.47 2.12
N TYR A 184 18.56 11.89 3.34
CA TYR A 184 19.30 12.93 4.08
C TYR A 184 19.40 12.54 5.55
N MET A 185 20.59 12.66 6.12
CA MET A 185 20.85 12.55 7.56
C MET A 185 21.69 13.71 8.04
N HIS A 186 21.47 14.12 9.29
CA HIS A 186 22.19 15.20 9.93
C HIS A 186 22.92 14.68 11.17
N GLY A 187 24.08 15.26 11.46
CA GLY A 187 24.89 14.91 12.62
C GLY A 187 25.63 16.12 13.17
N LEU A 188 26.17 15.98 14.38
CA LEU A 188 27.09 16.96 14.97
C LEU A 188 28.52 16.47 14.81
N ALA A 189 29.45 17.40 14.60
CA ALA A 189 30.86 17.08 14.53
C ALA A 189 31.34 16.39 15.82
N GLY A 190 32.05 15.28 15.66
CA GLY A 190 32.52 14.42 16.75
C GLY A 190 31.48 13.43 17.30
N GLU A 191 30.22 13.48 16.86
CA GLU A 191 29.25 12.42 17.15
C GLU A 191 29.35 11.29 16.11
N GLN A 192 29.06 10.06 16.56
CA GLN A 192 29.02 8.89 15.70
C GLN A 192 27.74 8.89 14.87
N ILE A 193 27.85 8.51 13.60
CA ILE A 193 26.72 8.25 12.71
C ILE A 193 26.61 6.74 12.50
N CYS A 194 25.41 6.22 12.68
CA CYS A 194 25.09 4.81 12.53
C CYS A 194 24.08 4.63 11.40
N VAL A 195 24.39 3.73 10.47
CA VAL A 195 23.49 3.36 9.37
C VAL A 195 23.37 1.83 9.35
N PRO A 196 22.16 1.25 9.40
CA PRO A 196 22.02 -0.19 9.38
C PRO A 196 22.51 -0.72 8.02
N PHE A 197 23.26 -1.82 8.02
CA PHE A 197 23.74 -2.44 6.80
C PHE A 197 23.90 -3.93 7.03
N THR A 198 22.96 -4.69 6.45
CA THR A 198 22.85 -6.12 6.74
C THR A 198 23.36 -6.99 5.58
N ARG A 199 23.67 -6.39 4.43
CA ARG A 199 24.37 -7.06 3.32
C ARG A 199 25.81 -7.40 3.75
N LYS A 200 26.21 -8.66 3.61
CA LYS A 200 27.53 -9.16 4.03
C LYS A 200 28.39 -9.66 2.87
N ASP A 201 27.87 -9.62 1.65
CA ASP A 201 28.62 -10.00 0.46
C ASP A 201 29.73 -8.98 0.17
N ILE A 202 30.86 -9.50 -0.31
CA ILE A 202 32.09 -8.72 -0.54
C ILE A 202 31.85 -7.61 -1.58
N LEU A 203 30.99 -7.85 -2.57
CA LEU A 203 30.64 -6.88 -3.59
C LEU A 203 29.89 -5.70 -3.00
N SER A 204 28.86 -5.94 -2.17
CA SER A 204 28.15 -4.89 -1.45
C SER A 204 29.06 -4.09 -0.52
N LEU A 205 30.03 -4.72 0.15
CA LEU A 205 31.00 -4.02 0.99
C LEU A 205 31.94 -3.11 0.18
N ARG A 206 32.37 -3.55 -1.01
CA ARG A 206 33.19 -2.73 -1.93
C ARG A 206 32.43 -1.57 -2.54
N ALA A 207 31.11 -1.65 -2.58
CA ALA A 207 30.25 -0.60 -3.12
C ALA A 207 29.87 0.47 -2.09
N ILE A 208 30.38 0.38 -0.85
CA ILE A 208 30.23 1.44 0.15
C ILE A 208 31.30 2.50 -0.10
N SER A 209 30.90 3.76 -0.19
CA SER A 209 31.84 4.88 -0.30
C SER A 209 31.34 6.11 0.44
N LEU A 210 32.26 6.88 1.00
CA LEU A 210 31.98 8.14 1.68
C LEU A 210 32.87 9.24 1.12
N PHE A 211 32.27 10.26 0.56
CA PHE A 211 32.98 11.40 0.00
C PHE A 211 32.60 12.71 0.69
N ARG A 212 33.59 13.52 1.06
CA ARG A 212 33.38 14.92 1.44
C ARG A 212 33.06 15.73 0.19
N ARG A 213 32.19 16.74 0.33
CA ARG A 213 31.75 17.61 -0.76
C ARG A 213 31.99 19.07 -0.48
N SER A 214 32.08 19.84 -1.55
CA SER A 214 32.19 21.30 -1.47
C SER A 214 30.95 21.94 -0.84
N PRO A 215 31.12 22.96 0.01
CA PRO A 215 30.05 23.89 0.37
C PRO A 215 29.62 24.62 -0.93
N GLY A 216 28.35 24.49 -1.34
CA GLY A 216 27.88 24.75 -2.72
C GLY A 216 28.26 26.11 -3.35
N ALA A 217 28.36 26.20 -4.68
CA ALA A 217 27.19 26.45 -5.54
C ALA A 217 27.27 25.79 -6.93
N GLY A 218 26.23 25.03 -7.30
CA GLY A 218 26.04 24.39 -8.61
C GLY A 218 25.16 23.13 -8.52
N THR A 219 24.62 22.65 -9.64
CA THR A 219 24.02 21.31 -9.74
C THR A 219 25.07 20.21 -9.66
N ASP A 220 26.34 20.56 -9.89
CA ASP A 220 27.48 19.65 -9.83
C ASP A 220 28.06 19.61 -8.41
N ARG A 221 27.99 18.41 -7.83
CA ARG A 221 28.41 18.11 -6.46
C ARG A 221 29.78 17.47 -6.52
N CYS A 222 30.84 18.28 -6.53
CA CYS A 222 32.21 17.74 -6.61
C CYS A 222 32.60 17.03 -5.30
N HIS A 223 33.09 15.79 -5.42
CA HIS A 223 33.77 15.09 -4.34
C HIS A 223 35.16 15.68 -4.12
N ILE A 224 35.45 16.11 -2.90
CA ILE A 224 36.73 16.73 -2.51
C ILE A 224 37.69 15.69 -1.95
N GLU A 225 37.19 14.78 -1.12
CA GLU A 225 38.01 13.88 -0.32
C GLU A 225 37.29 12.54 -0.16
N ASP A 226 38.04 11.44 -0.28
CA ASP A 226 37.56 10.09 -0.01
C ASP A 226 37.82 9.74 1.46
N LEU A 227 36.74 9.52 2.20
CA LEU A 227 36.74 9.18 3.62
C LEU A 227 36.20 7.75 3.85
N THR A 228 36.13 6.92 2.82
CA THR A 228 35.60 5.55 2.90
C THR A 228 36.30 4.70 3.97
N ASN A 229 37.60 4.93 4.19
CA ASN A 229 38.38 4.24 5.23
C ASN A 229 37.95 4.56 6.67
N THR A 230 37.12 5.60 6.89
CA THR A 230 36.59 5.95 8.22
C THR A 230 35.41 5.08 8.64
N ILE A 231 34.81 4.37 7.69
CA ILE A 231 33.63 3.54 7.91
C ILE A 231 34.06 2.21 8.53
N LYS A 232 33.39 1.82 9.62
CA LYS A 232 33.57 0.51 10.25
C LYS A 232 32.24 -0.24 10.26
N LEU A 233 32.24 -1.51 9.89
CA LEU A 233 31.07 -2.38 10.03
C LEU A 233 31.20 -3.20 11.32
N SER A 234 30.24 -3.04 12.25
CA SER A 234 30.11 -3.86 13.46
C SER A 234 28.67 -4.28 13.63
N ASP A 235 28.41 -5.57 13.85
CA ASP A 235 27.08 -6.10 14.21
C ASP A 235 25.92 -5.68 13.29
N GLY A 236 26.20 -5.48 12.00
CA GLY A 236 25.20 -5.03 11.01
C GLY A 236 24.93 -3.52 11.01
N LEU A 237 25.81 -2.73 11.60
CA LEU A 237 25.80 -1.27 11.58
C LEU A 237 27.09 -0.72 10.95
N LEU A 238 26.93 0.18 9.98
CA LEU A 238 28.00 1.05 9.51
C LEU A 238 28.14 2.21 10.49
N ILE A 239 29.33 2.30 11.05
CA ILE A 239 29.74 3.26 12.06
C ILE A 239 30.72 4.22 11.41
N ILE A 240 30.35 5.50 11.39
CA ILE A 240 31.18 6.59 10.87
C ILE A 240 31.50 7.52 12.04
N ASN A 241 32.79 7.69 12.32
CA ASN A 241 33.27 8.44 13.47
C ASN A 241 34.05 9.69 13.04
N ASN A 242 34.06 10.71 13.91
CA ASN A 242 34.92 11.88 13.82
C ASN A 242 34.83 12.65 12.49
N LEU A 243 33.61 12.79 11.93
CA LEU A 243 33.42 13.65 10.78
C LEU A 243 33.56 15.13 11.17
N GLU A 244 34.33 15.87 10.39
CA GLU A 244 34.43 17.32 10.50
C GLU A 244 33.13 18.00 10.05
N PRO A 245 32.88 19.25 10.45
CA PRO A 245 31.79 20.04 9.88
C PRO A 245 31.87 20.11 8.35
N GLY A 246 30.77 19.81 7.67
CA GLY A 246 30.74 19.76 6.21
C GLY A 246 29.57 18.97 5.62
N TYR A 247 29.61 18.83 4.30
CA TYR A 247 28.65 18.07 3.51
C TYR A 247 29.34 16.79 3.01
N TYR A 248 28.63 15.66 3.07
CA TYR A 248 29.15 14.37 2.61
C TYR A 248 28.09 13.60 1.84
N THR A 249 28.56 12.72 0.97
CA THR A 249 27.72 11.74 0.28
C THR A 249 28.19 10.34 0.67
N LEU A 250 27.30 9.60 1.31
CA LEU A 250 27.47 8.18 1.62
C LEU A 250 26.71 7.37 0.58
N ARG A 251 27.39 6.51 -0.18
CA ARG A 251 26.77 5.57 -1.11
C ARG A 251 26.77 4.18 -0.48
N LEU A 252 25.62 3.51 -0.56
CA LEU A 252 25.39 2.17 -0.04
C LEU A 252 24.98 1.27 -1.22
N GLY A 253 25.96 0.63 -1.85
CA GLY A 253 25.69 -0.09 -3.09
C GLY A 253 25.43 0.86 -4.26
N GLU A 254 24.81 0.32 -5.31
CA GLU A 254 24.39 1.10 -6.48
C GLU A 254 23.02 1.80 -6.27
N ASP A 255 22.22 1.28 -5.33
CA ASP A 255 20.79 1.63 -5.20
C ASP A 255 20.52 2.85 -4.30
N HIS A 256 21.39 3.10 -3.32
CA HIS A 256 21.10 4.05 -2.25
C HIS A 256 22.22 5.07 -2.03
N THR A 257 21.83 6.35 -1.95
CA THR A 257 22.73 7.46 -1.65
C THR A 257 22.14 8.32 -0.55
N ILE A 258 22.90 8.53 0.52
CA ILE A 258 22.53 9.32 1.70
C ILE A 258 23.39 10.59 1.73
N GLU A 259 22.74 11.74 1.78
CA GLU A 259 23.37 13.04 1.98
C GLU A 259 23.56 13.30 3.49
N LEU A 260 24.80 13.45 3.94
CA LEU A 260 25.12 13.75 5.34
C LEU A 260 25.49 15.22 5.50
N ASN A 261 24.81 15.93 6.41
CA ASN A 261 25.20 17.28 6.81
C ASN A 261 25.69 17.29 8.25
N ILE A 262 26.95 17.66 8.45
CA ILE A 262 27.61 17.69 9.76
C ILE A 262 27.80 19.14 10.17
N ALA A 263 27.20 19.55 11.28
CA ALA A 263 27.38 20.90 11.80
C ALA A 263 28.39 20.94 12.96
N SER A 264 29.08 22.06 13.09
CA SER A 264 29.91 22.33 14.26
C SER A 264 29.03 22.48 15.50
N SER A 265 29.37 21.76 16.57
CA SER A 265 28.74 21.97 17.87
C SER A 265 29.28 23.26 18.50
N ILE A 266 28.42 24.20 18.89
CA ILE A 266 28.81 25.41 19.64
C ILE A 266 29.03 25.06 21.13
N LYS A 267 29.85 24.03 21.41
CA LYS A 267 30.26 23.66 22.77
C LYS A 267 31.39 24.55 23.32
N SER A 268 31.89 25.50 22.53
CA SER A 268 33.20 26.14 22.77
C SER A 268 33.16 27.66 22.97
N SER A 269 32.06 28.22 23.48
CA SER A 269 32.11 29.56 24.10
C SER A 269 32.17 29.37 25.62
N SER A 270 33.17 29.96 26.26
CA SER A 270 33.54 29.90 27.68
C SER A 270 32.49 30.35 28.70
N THR A 271 31.21 30.36 28.32
CA THR A 271 30.08 30.67 29.17
C THR A 271 29.25 29.40 29.33
N ALA A 272 29.45 28.75 30.48
CA ALA A 272 28.74 27.57 30.95
C ALA A 272 27.24 27.86 31.20
N ILE A 273 26.51 28.23 30.16
CA ILE A 273 25.07 28.02 30.14
C ILE A 273 24.93 26.53 29.82
N GLN A 274 24.60 25.72 30.83
CA GLN A 274 24.10 24.37 30.60
C GLN A 274 22.95 24.49 29.59
N GLN A 275 23.22 24.12 28.34
CA GLN A 275 22.27 24.23 27.25
C GLN A 275 21.24 23.12 27.46
N THR A 276 20.23 23.39 28.29
CA THR A 276 19.09 22.50 28.44
C THR A 276 18.37 22.46 27.10
N PRO A 277 18.13 21.28 26.50
CA PRO A 277 17.33 21.19 25.29
C PRO A 277 16.00 21.89 25.52
N ILE A 278 15.59 22.72 24.56
CA ILE A 278 14.29 23.39 24.63
C ILE A 278 13.24 22.29 24.55
N LYS A 279 12.42 22.15 25.59
CA LYS A 279 11.36 21.14 25.65
C LYS A 279 10.49 21.21 24.39
N GLY A 280 10.39 20.10 23.66
CA GLY A 280 9.66 20.01 22.38
C GLY A 280 10.50 20.26 21.12
N PHE A 281 11.77 20.64 21.25
CA PHE A 281 12.74 20.82 20.14
C PHE A 281 14.01 19.97 20.34
N GLU A 282 13.90 18.83 21.03
CA GLU A 282 15.02 17.93 21.33
C GLU A 282 15.67 17.35 20.07
N GLU A 283 14.89 17.21 18.99
CA GLU A 283 15.38 16.79 17.67
C GLU A 283 16.07 17.93 16.91
N PHE A 284 16.10 19.16 17.41
CA PHE A 284 16.72 20.30 16.73
C PHE A 284 18.00 20.75 17.43
N SER A 285 19.10 20.72 16.69
CA SER A 285 20.36 21.36 17.10
C SER A 285 20.31 22.85 16.78
N ILE A 286 19.66 23.63 17.65
CA ILE A 286 19.49 25.09 17.48
C ILE A 286 20.81 25.84 17.69
N HIS A 287 21.73 25.23 18.44
CA HIS A 287 23.06 25.76 18.73
C HIS A 287 24.14 25.20 17.79
N SER A 288 23.77 24.82 16.58
CA SER A 288 24.73 24.47 15.52
C SER A 288 24.66 25.47 14.38
N ASN A 289 25.72 25.57 13.59
CA ASN A 289 25.71 26.33 12.35
C ASN A 289 26.09 25.40 11.19
N PRO A 290 25.15 25.07 10.28
CA PRO A 290 23.74 25.48 10.25
C PRO A 290 22.89 24.83 11.36
N ILE A 291 21.64 25.30 11.54
CA ILE A 291 20.66 24.66 12.44
C ILE A 291 20.15 23.38 11.74
N LEU A 292 20.23 22.25 12.43
CA LEU A 292 19.89 20.94 11.91
C LEU A 292 18.80 20.26 12.74
N GLU A 293 17.81 19.66 12.09
CA GLU A 293 16.97 18.60 12.69
C GLU A 293 17.76 17.29 12.62
N ILE A 294 17.99 16.66 13.77
CA ILE A 294 18.57 15.33 13.93
C ILE A 294 17.46 14.44 14.53
N PRO A 295 16.61 13.83 13.70
CA PRO A 295 15.52 12.97 14.15
C PRO A 295 16.06 11.81 14.99
N GLY A 296 15.30 11.34 15.99
CA GLY A 296 15.72 10.20 16.82
C GLY A 296 16.11 8.95 16.01
N ARG A 297 15.42 8.72 14.88
CA ARG A 297 15.73 7.64 13.92
C ARG A 297 17.14 7.66 13.31
N SER A 298 17.79 8.83 13.29
CA SER A 298 19.17 8.96 12.77
C SER A 298 20.21 8.57 13.81
N LYS A 299 19.86 8.67 15.11
CA LYS A 299 20.73 8.30 16.23
C LYS A 299 20.57 6.83 16.59
N TYR A 300 19.33 6.34 16.52
CA TYR A 300 18.95 4.99 16.90
C TYR A 300 18.30 4.28 15.69
N PRO A 301 19.12 3.82 14.74
CA PRO A 301 18.60 3.10 13.58
C PRO A 301 18.00 1.76 14.00
N LEU A 302 16.83 1.44 13.46
CA LEU A 302 16.13 0.19 13.65
C LEU A 302 16.74 -0.90 12.77
N PHE A 303 17.20 -1.99 13.37
CA PHE A 303 17.68 -3.17 12.65
C PHE A 303 17.43 -4.42 13.47
N LEU A 304 17.62 -5.58 12.84
CA LEU A 304 17.35 -6.87 13.47
C LEU A 304 18.49 -7.85 13.20
N THR A 305 18.65 -8.80 14.11
CA THR A 305 19.55 -9.95 13.97
C THR A 305 18.78 -11.22 14.28
N THR A 306 18.99 -12.26 13.48
CA THR A 306 18.30 -13.54 13.63
C THR A 306 19.27 -14.61 14.08
N SER A 307 18.78 -15.51 14.93
CA SER A 307 19.50 -16.72 15.33
C SER A 307 18.57 -17.92 15.27
N LEU A 308 19.07 -18.99 14.65
CA LEU A 308 18.37 -20.26 14.53
C LEU A 308 18.88 -21.19 15.63
N TYR A 309 17.98 -21.62 16.51
CA TYR A 309 18.27 -22.62 17.51
C TYR A 309 17.61 -23.92 17.09
N GLU A 310 18.43 -24.84 16.59
CA GLU A 310 18.03 -26.21 16.28
C GLU A 310 18.56 -27.13 17.38
N SER A 311 17.66 -27.84 18.05
CA SER A 311 18.00 -28.80 19.10
C SER A 311 17.25 -30.10 18.87
N LEU A 312 17.92 -31.22 19.13
CA LEU A 312 17.32 -32.57 19.08
C LEU A 312 16.53 -32.89 20.36
N THR A 313 16.74 -32.12 21.44
CA THR A 313 16.17 -32.37 22.78
C THR A 313 15.26 -31.26 23.29
N GLU A 314 15.40 -30.04 22.76
CA GLU A 314 14.52 -28.89 23.07
C GLU A 314 13.72 -28.49 21.83
N ASP A 315 12.62 -27.77 22.02
CA ASP A 315 11.82 -27.25 20.91
C ASP A 315 12.63 -26.26 20.07
N SER A 316 12.86 -26.63 18.80
CA SER A 316 13.57 -25.78 17.83
C SER A 316 12.82 -24.46 17.61
N ARG A 317 13.56 -23.35 17.62
CA ARG A 317 12.99 -21.99 17.64
C ARG A 317 13.81 -21.01 16.81
N LEU A 318 13.10 -20.04 16.25
CA LEU A 318 13.66 -18.85 15.64
C LEU A 318 13.69 -17.74 16.70
N SER A 319 14.87 -17.18 16.95
CA SER A 319 15.05 -15.99 17.77
C SER A 319 15.32 -14.78 16.89
N ILE A 320 14.54 -13.73 17.11
CA ILE A 320 14.59 -12.47 16.39
C ILE A 320 14.90 -11.39 17.42
N ARG A 321 16.10 -10.83 17.36
CA ARG A 321 16.50 -9.70 18.21
C ARG A 321 16.35 -8.40 17.42
N VAL A 322 15.52 -7.49 17.94
CA VAL A 322 15.29 -6.17 17.36
C VAL A 322 16.07 -5.15 18.17
N HIS A 323 16.95 -4.41 17.51
CA HIS A 323 17.77 -3.37 18.14
C HIS A 323 17.12 -2.01 17.98
N ASN A 324 17.33 -1.12 18.95
CA ASN A 324 16.77 0.26 18.96
C ASN A 324 15.25 0.31 18.77
N TRP A 325 14.53 -0.70 19.28
CA TRP A 325 13.07 -0.75 19.18
C TRP A 325 12.41 0.34 20.04
N THR A 326 11.19 0.72 19.66
CA THR A 326 10.35 1.66 20.40
C THR A 326 9.02 0.98 20.75
N PRO A 327 8.20 1.52 21.67
CA PRO A 327 6.88 0.97 21.96
C PRO A 327 5.93 0.87 20.74
N LYS A 328 6.23 1.59 19.66
CA LYS A 328 5.50 1.54 18.38
C LYS A 328 6.01 0.46 17.43
N THR A 329 7.17 -0.14 17.71
CA THR A 329 7.77 -1.17 16.88
C THR A 329 6.86 -2.40 16.81
N ARG A 330 6.63 -2.88 15.59
CA ARG A 330 5.88 -4.10 15.28
C ARG A 330 6.69 -4.98 14.35
N VAL A 331 6.65 -6.27 14.62
CA VAL A 331 7.28 -7.32 13.82
C VAL A 331 6.20 -8.16 13.16
N CYS A 332 6.42 -8.45 11.88
CA CYS A 332 5.63 -9.32 11.04
C CYS A 332 6.54 -10.47 10.58
N VAL A 333 6.13 -11.71 10.83
CA VAL A 333 6.85 -12.91 10.38
C VAL A 333 5.94 -13.66 9.40
N VAL A 334 6.41 -13.86 8.18
CA VAL A 334 5.70 -14.62 7.15
C VAL A 334 6.53 -15.84 6.79
N ALA A 335 5.93 -17.02 6.92
CA ALA A 335 6.53 -18.27 6.49
C ALA A 335 5.76 -18.83 5.29
N THR A 336 6.47 -18.97 4.16
CA THR A 336 5.96 -19.53 2.91
C THR A 336 6.67 -20.85 2.57
N LYS A 337 6.00 -21.72 1.82
CA LYS A 337 6.60 -23.00 1.36
C LYS A 337 7.57 -22.82 0.18
N PHE A 338 7.32 -21.80 -0.63
CA PHE A 338 8.10 -21.48 -1.83
C PHE A 338 8.63 -20.06 -1.72
N GLN A 339 9.65 -19.74 -2.52
CA GLN A 339 10.14 -18.37 -2.67
C GLN A 339 8.96 -17.49 -3.13
N PRO A 340 8.61 -16.43 -2.38
CA PRO A 340 7.55 -15.52 -2.77
C PRO A 340 7.99 -14.70 -3.98
N TYR A 341 7.03 -14.34 -4.83
CA TYR A 341 7.26 -13.54 -6.03
C TYR A 341 7.48 -12.04 -5.71
N LYS A 342 7.03 -11.59 -4.55
CA LYS A 342 7.22 -10.22 -4.04
C LYS A 342 7.59 -10.24 -2.56
N THR A 343 8.36 -9.26 -2.14
CA THR A 343 8.67 -9.06 -0.71
C THR A 343 7.51 -8.41 0.04
N LEU A 344 7.48 -8.60 1.36
CA LEU A 344 6.59 -7.82 2.22
C LEU A 344 6.96 -6.34 2.20
N PHE A 345 8.26 -6.06 2.14
CA PHE A 345 8.81 -4.70 2.12
C PHE A 345 8.20 -3.91 0.96
N GLU A 346 8.29 -4.39 -0.28
CA GLU A 346 7.65 -3.75 -1.46
C GLU A 346 6.14 -3.57 -1.30
N ALA A 347 5.46 -4.53 -0.67
CA ALA A 347 4.01 -4.47 -0.47
C ALA A 347 3.60 -3.42 0.58
N VAL A 348 4.51 -3.05 1.49
CA VAL A 348 4.30 -2.13 2.61
C VAL A 348 5.05 -0.80 2.41
N GLU A 349 5.84 -0.66 1.34
CA GLU A 349 6.70 0.48 1.00
C GLU A 349 5.91 1.76 0.64
N SER A 350 5.19 2.30 1.61
CA SER A 350 4.60 3.63 1.58
C SER A 350 5.15 4.51 2.72
N LEU A 351 6.26 4.11 3.33
CA LEU A 351 6.91 4.87 4.39
C LEU A 351 7.86 5.89 3.76
N GLU A 352 7.33 7.02 3.28
CA GLU A 352 8.20 8.12 2.85
C GLU A 352 8.99 8.65 4.05
N THR A 353 10.32 8.49 4.02
CA THR A 353 11.18 9.13 5.02
C THR A 353 11.14 10.64 4.81
N ARG A 354 10.51 11.36 5.73
CA ARG A 354 10.51 12.83 5.71
C ARG A 354 11.95 13.35 5.73
N ARG A 355 12.28 14.27 4.83
CA ARG A 355 13.57 14.98 4.84
C ARG A 355 13.72 15.79 6.15
N PRO A 356 14.82 15.59 6.92
CA PRO A 356 15.09 16.39 8.09
C PRO A 356 15.33 17.84 7.71
N TRP A 357 14.87 18.75 8.55
CA TRP A 357 14.99 20.18 8.35
C TRP A 357 16.43 20.67 8.49
N LEU A 358 16.81 21.58 7.60
CA LEU A 358 18.09 22.28 7.64
C LEU A 358 17.81 23.76 7.39
N LYS A 359 18.40 24.62 8.22
CA LYS A 359 18.34 26.07 8.00
C LYS A 359 19.69 26.71 8.29
N ASN A 360 20.27 27.29 7.26
CA ASN A 360 21.38 28.23 7.41
C ASN A 360 20.89 29.42 8.27
N GLN A 361 21.72 29.88 9.21
CA GLN A 361 21.31 30.75 10.30
C GLN A 361 20.36 31.89 9.85
N VAL A 362 19.30 32.07 10.64
CA VAL A 362 18.20 33.02 10.43
C VAL A 362 18.75 34.44 10.20
N GLU A 363 18.31 35.11 9.13
CA GLU A 363 18.47 36.56 8.99
C GLU A 363 17.99 37.23 10.28
N ARG A 364 18.89 37.88 11.02
CA ARG A 364 18.53 38.57 12.27
C ARG A 364 17.47 39.60 11.93
N THR A 365 16.20 39.35 12.28
CA THR A 365 15.15 40.35 12.12
C THR A 365 15.46 41.51 13.06
N PRO A 366 15.73 42.72 12.56
CA PRO A 366 16.05 43.84 13.43
C PRO A 366 14.80 44.24 14.22
N ILE A 367 14.80 43.98 15.53
CA ILE A 367 13.75 44.46 16.42
C ILE A 367 14.02 45.96 16.63
N THR A 368 13.11 46.80 16.17
CA THR A 368 13.16 48.25 16.43
C THR A 368 12.05 48.63 17.41
N TYR A 369 12.44 49.07 18.60
CA TYR A 369 11.53 49.69 19.55
C TYR A 369 11.22 51.11 19.07
N ARG A 370 9.95 51.39 18.76
CA ARG A 370 9.49 52.74 18.40
C ARG A 370 8.61 53.28 19.51
N THR A 371 9.14 54.23 20.28
CA THR A 371 8.39 55.01 21.27
C THR A 371 7.57 56.09 20.56
N GLY A 372 6.26 56.18 20.85
CA GLY A 372 5.40 57.28 20.37
C GLY A 372 4.18 56.90 19.51
N ARG A 373 3.79 55.62 19.42
CA ARG A 373 2.50 55.27 18.80
C ARG A 373 1.36 55.57 19.77
N THR A 374 0.48 56.49 19.38
CA THR A 374 -0.84 56.65 20.00
C THR A 374 -1.68 55.42 19.68
N LEU A 375 -2.13 54.71 20.71
CA LEU A 375 -3.12 53.64 20.56
C LEU A 375 -4.45 54.27 20.13
N GLY A 376 -5.17 53.63 19.21
CA GLY A 376 -6.49 54.13 18.79
C GLY A 376 -7.47 54.21 19.95
N ASP A 377 -8.41 55.15 19.86
CA ASP A 377 -9.31 55.54 20.96
C ASP A 377 -10.14 54.37 21.51
N GLU A 378 -10.56 53.41 20.69
CA GLU A 378 -11.23 52.19 21.16
C GLU A 378 -10.34 51.33 22.05
N TYR A 379 -9.07 51.19 21.69
CA TYR A 379 -8.11 50.40 22.45
C TYR A 379 -7.72 51.11 23.76
N GLN A 380 -7.58 52.44 23.72
CA GLN A 380 -7.49 53.26 24.92
C GLN A 380 -8.74 53.16 25.79
N TYR A 381 -9.94 53.19 25.21
CA TYR A 381 -11.19 53.04 25.94
C TYR A 381 -11.28 51.68 26.65
N ILE A 382 -10.91 50.58 25.99
CA ILE A 382 -10.92 49.24 26.62
C ILE A 382 -9.95 49.19 27.80
N LEU A 383 -8.72 49.71 27.62
CA LEU A 383 -7.73 49.75 28.69
C LEU A 383 -8.20 50.66 29.85
N ASN A 384 -8.68 51.86 29.53
CA ASN A 384 -9.16 52.84 30.51
C ASN A 384 -10.39 52.33 31.27
N ARG A 385 -11.32 51.65 30.59
CA ARG A 385 -12.49 50.99 31.19
C ARG A 385 -12.10 49.84 32.09
N ARG A 386 -11.06 49.07 31.73
CA ARG A 386 -10.49 48.03 32.60
C ARG A 386 -9.84 48.63 33.84
N THR A 387 -9.22 49.81 33.73
CA THR A 387 -8.58 50.50 34.86
C THR A 387 -9.52 51.34 35.71
N GLN A 388 -10.76 51.59 35.25
CA GLN A 388 -11.75 52.35 36.01
C GLN A 388 -12.30 51.53 37.18
N THR A 389 -12.15 52.06 38.39
CA THR A 389 -12.49 51.39 39.66
C THR A 389 -13.94 51.60 40.14
N LYS A 390 -14.73 52.45 39.47
CA LYS A 390 -16.15 52.67 39.76
C LYS A 390 -17.02 52.09 38.64
N HIS A 391 -17.67 50.97 38.93
CA HIS A 391 -18.74 50.42 38.10
C HIS A 391 -20.10 50.88 38.62
N TRP A 392 -20.90 51.55 37.80
CA TRP A 392 -22.31 51.82 38.13
C TRP A 392 -23.12 50.53 37.92
N ALA A 393 -23.74 50.02 38.98
CA ALA A 393 -24.58 48.83 38.94
C ALA A 393 -26.06 49.23 38.79
N GLY A 394 -26.68 48.85 37.66
CA GLY A 394 -28.12 48.99 37.42
C GLY A 394 -28.59 47.93 36.41
N ASN A 395 -29.78 47.36 36.62
CA ASN A 395 -30.32 46.28 35.80
C ASN A 395 -30.89 46.82 34.47
N LEU A 396 -30.25 46.48 33.35
CA LEU A 396 -30.65 46.88 31.99
C LEU A 396 -31.48 45.79 31.28
N LEU A 397 -31.91 44.73 31.97
CA LEU A 397 -32.68 43.65 31.37
C LEU A 397 -34.13 44.09 31.10
N SER A 398 -34.64 43.67 29.94
CA SER A 398 -36.06 43.75 29.59
C SER A 398 -36.88 42.80 30.49
N LYS A 399 -38.13 43.19 30.81
CA LYS A 399 -39.02 42.39 31.66
C LYS A 399 -39.43 41.09 30.93
N PRO A 400 -39.55 39.95 31.64
CA PRO A 400 -39.90 38.67 31.02
C PRO A 400 -41.33 38.66 30.46
N SER A 401 -41.53 37.96 29.33
CA SER A 401 -42.83 37.76 28.65
C SER A 401 -43.21 36.27 28.61
N VAL A 402 -44.50 35.95 28.47
CA VAL A 402 -45.03 34.57 28.47
C VAL A 402 -44.71 33.81 27.17
N LEU A 403 -44.32 34.51 26.10
CA LEU A 403 -43.92 33.88 24.84
C LEU A 403 -42.43 33.48 24.89
N LEU A 404 -42.16 32.19 24.76
CA LEU A 404 -40.79 31.64 24.73
C LEU A 404 -39.99 32.07 23.49
N SER A 405 -40.64 32.58 22.44
CA SER A 405 -39.99 33.13 21.23
C SER A 405 -40.86 34.20 20.55
N PRO A 406 -40.72 35.50 20.90
CA PRO A 406 -41.42 36.57 20.20
C PRO A 406 -40.84 36.78 18.79
N TRP A 407 -41.69 36.93 17.77
CA TRP A 407 -41.27 37.26 16.40
C TRP A 407 -40.81 38.73 16.32
N SER A 408 -39.63 39.00 15.74
CA SER A 408 -39.14 40.37 15.53
C SER A 408 -39.86 41.04 14.35
N ILE A 409 -40.32 42.29 14.53
CA ILE A 409 -41.09 43.04 13.53
C ILE A 409 -40.19 44.04 12.74
N GLY A 410 -38.87 43.90 12.80
CA GLY A 410 -37.96 44.65 11.91
C GLY A 410 -36.52 44.75 12.40
N ASP A 411 -35.59 44.82 11.44
CA ASP A 411 -34.15 44.93 11.69
C ASP A 411 -33.73 46.41 11.88
N THR A 412 -32.87 46.67 12.87
CA THR A 412 -32.22 47.98 13.06
C THR A 412 -30.90 48.00 12.31
N THR A 413 -30.67 48.99 11.43
CA THR A 413 -29.42 49.12 10.67
C THR A 413 -28.37 49.90 11.45
N LEU A 414 -27.14 49.37 11.47
CA LEU A 414 -26.00 49.94 12.19
C LEU A 414 -25.12 50.69 11.17
N SER A 415 -24.95 52.01 11.33
CA SER A 415 -24.00 52.77 10.53
C SER A 415 -22.59 52.66 11.12
N LYS A 416 -21.62 52.31 10.28
CA LYS A 416 -20.21 52.16 10.65
C LYS A 416 -19.48 53.46 10.28
N GLU A 417 -18.94 54.18 11.25
CA GLU A 417 -17.99 55.25 10.95
C GLU A 417 -16.70 54.63 10.37
N SER A 418 -16.32 55.07 9.18
CA SER A 418 -15.06 54.69 8.55
C SER A 418 -14.03 55.78 8.81
N MET A 419 -12.94 55.41 9.46
CA MET A 419 -11.77 56.27 9.65
C MET A 419 -11.24 56.71 8.27
N GLN A 420 -11.00 58.01 8.09
CA GLN A 420 -10.42 58.56 6.85
C GLN A 420 -9.03 57.97 6.61
N ALA A 421 -8.72 57.69 5.34
CA ALA A 421 -7.44 57.17 4.91
C ALA A 421 -6.28 58.09 5.36
N PRO A 422 -5.14 57.53 5.79
CA PRO A 422 -3.98 58.34 6.14
C PRO A 422 -3.52 59.18 4.94
N SER A 423 -3.15 60.43 5.19
CA SER A 423 -2.72 61.39 4.18
C SER A 423 -1.56 60.84 3.33
N SER A 424 -1.66 61.09 2.03
CA SER A 424 -0.72 60.71 0.97
C SER A 424 0.59 61.51 1.04
N ALA A 425 1.37 61.32 2.10
CA ALA A 425 2.69 61.94 2.27
C ALA A 425 3.80 60.95 2.66
N ASN A 426 3.57 59.64 2.53
CA ASN A 426 4.59 58.61 2.73
C ASN A 426 4.52 57.48 1.68
N GLU A 427 4.06 57.81 0.47
CA GLU A 427 4.24 56.98 -0.72
C GLU A 427 5.57 57.32 -1.39
N GLN A 428 6.67 56.87 -0.80
CA GLN A 428 7.92 56.66 -1.52
C GLN A 428 8.82 55.81 -0.63
N THR A 429 8.93 54.53 -1.00
CA THR A 429 10.00 53.54 -0.73
C THR A 429 9.41 52.19 -0.33
N ARG A 430 8.72 51.55 -1.28
CA ARG A 430 8.54 50.09 -1.33
C ARG A 430 8.58 49.64 -2.79
N SER A 431 9.78 49.69 -3.37
CA SER A 431 10.08 48.95 -4.58
C SER A 431 10.55 47.53 -4.23
N SER A 432 9.93 46.57 -4.90
CA SER A 432 10.42 45.23 -5.23
C SER A 432 10.86 44.29 -4.10
N ALA A 433 9.94 43.40 -3.70
CA ALA A 433 10.24 42.00 -3.36
C ALA A 433 8.96 41.20 -3.08
N PHE A 434 8.14 40.94 -4.10
CA PHE A 434 7.21 39.79 -4.09
C PHE A 434 6.84 39.40 -5.53
N GLY A 435 7.87 39.14 -6.33
CA GLY A 435 7.78 38.35 -7.54
C GLY A 435 8.19 36.92 -7.20
N SER A 436 7.25 36.09 -6.74
CA SER A 436 7.41 34.64 -6.81
C SER A 436 6.29 34.11 -7.70
N THR A 437 6.70 33.80 -8.91
CA THR A 437 6.06 32.90 -9.86
C THR A 437 5.86 31.54 -9.19
N GLY A 438 4.74 31.41 -8.48
CA GLY A 438 4.23 30.13 -8.00
C GLY A 438 3.63 29.34 -9.16
N ASN A 439 4.49 28.60 -9.86
CA ASN A 439 4.11 27.46 -10.69
C ASN A 439 3.35 26.46 -9.80
N HIS A 440 2.03 26.55 -9.79
CA HIS A 440 1.17 25.55 -9.17
C HIS A 440 1.10 24.33 -10.08
N TYR A 441 2.14 23.49 -10.00
CA TYR A 441 2.03 22.10 -10.39
C TYR A 441 0.95 21.44 -9.54
N GLY A 442 -0.14 21.07 -10.21
CA GLY A 442 -0.94 19.87 -9.93
C GLY A 442 -1.30 19.62 -8.48
N GLY A 443 -2.32 20.30 -7.98
CA GLY A 443 -3.18 19.75 -6.94
C GLY A 443 -3.80 18.45 -7.47
N ARG A 444 -3.14 17.31 -7.21
CA ARG A 444 -3.74 16.00 -7.41
C ARG A 444 -4.97 15.95 -6.52
N GLY A 445 -6.12 15.87 -7.17
CA GLY A 445 -7.41 15.79 -6.52
C GLY A 445 -7.42 14.69 -5.46
N LEU A 446 -8.05 15.01 -4.33
CA LEU A 446 -8.62 14.03 -3.43
C LEU A 446 -9.70 13.27 -4.23
N GLY A 447 -9.22 12.30 -4.98
CA GLY A 447 -10.00 11.47 -5.86
C GLY A 447 -11.01 10.66 -5.06
N ARG A 448 -12.18 10.50 -5.67
CA ARG A 448 -13.21 9.50 -5.38
C ARG A 448 -12.62 8.08 -5.38
N GLY A 449 -11.87 7.72 -4.34
CA GLY A 449 -11.20 6.42 -4.18
C GLY A 449 -11.95 5.41 -3.32
N GLY A 450 -13.19 5.71 -2.91
CA GLY A 450 -13.92 4.90 -1.91
C GLY A 450 -14.73 3.72 -2.45
N ALA A 451 -14.74 3.44 -3.76
CA ALA A 451 -15.63 2.42 -4.34
C ALA A 451 -15.03 1.64 -5.52
N MET A 452 -13.74 1.32 -5.45
CA MET A 452 -13.11 0.36 -6.36
C MET A 452 -12.46 -0.75 -5.56
N ARG A 453 -13.28 -1.54 -4.85
CA ARG A 453 -12.84 -2.88 -4.46
C ARG A 453 -12.84 -3.70 -5.75
N HIS A 454 -11.69 -3.70 -6.39
CA HIS A 454 -11.33 -4.56 -7.50
C HIS A 454 -11.82 -5.99 -7.24
N ARG A 455 -12.59 -6.57 -8.17
CA ARG A 455 -12.30 -7.95 -8.57
C ARG A 455 -10.83 -7.90 -8.97
N LYS A 456 -9.93 -8.44 -8.14
CA LYS A 456 -8.50 -8.51 -8.47
C LYS A 456 -8.36 -9.48 -9.64
N ILE A 457 -8.55 -8.93 -10.82
CA ILE A 457 -8.04 -9.46 -12.06
C ILE A 457 -6.51 -9.42 -11.90
N LEU A 458 -5.85 -10.57 -12.01
CA LEU A 458 -4.41 -10.72 -11.80
C LEU A 458 -3.67 -9.91 -12.89
N PRO A 459 -2.88 -8.88 -12.54
CA PRO A 459 -2.08 -8.16 -13.54
C PRO A 459 -1.07 -9.10 -14.22
N PRO A 460 -0.52 -8.75 -15.39
CA PRO A 460 0.59 -9.48 -15.99
C PRO A 460 1.77 -9.56 -15.01
N GLY A 461 2.36 -10.74 -14.85
CA GLY A 461 3.40 -11.05 -13.86
C GLY A 461 2.88 -11.34 -12.44
N ALA A 462 1.58 -11.51 -12.25
CA ALA A 462 1.03 -11.85 -10.94
C ALA A 462 1.35 -13.31 -10.57
N PRO A 463 1.56 -13.59 -9.27
CA PRO A 463 1.90 -14.93 -8.84
C PRO A 463 0.72 -15.90 -9.05
N PRO A 464 1.00 -17.15 -9.47
CA PRO A 464 -0.02 -18.18 -9.57
C PRO A 464 -0.66 -18.48 -8.23
N LEU A 465 -1.95 -18.80 -8.28
CA LEU A 465 -2.74 -19.14 -7.11
C LEU A 465 -2.41 -20.58 -6.65
N LEU A 466 -1.71 -20.70 -5.52
CA LEU A 466 -1.33 -21.97 -4.92
C LEU A 466 -2.49 -22.59 -4.11
N THR A 467 -3.65 -22.71 -4.76
CA THR A 467 -4.86 -23.23 -4.12
C THR A 467 -4.72 -24.68 -3.70
N PHE A 468 -3.87 -25.50 -4.33
CA PHE A 468 -3.71 -26.91 -3.96
C PHE A 468 -3.02 -27.13 -2.61
N LEU A 469 -2.37 -26.12 -2.01
CA LEU A 469 -1.73 -26.26 -0.70
C LEU A 469 -2.77 -26.52 0.38
N ALA A 470 -2.59 -27.58 1.18
CA ALA A 470 -3.48 -27.88 2.30
C ALA A 470 -3.34 -26.84 3.42
N HIS A 471 -2.11 -26.43 3.70
CA HIS A 471 -1.79 -25.40 4.68
C HIS A 471 -1.41 -24.10 3.95
N PRO A 472 -2.11 -22.98 4.19
CA PRO A 472 -1.70 -21.70 3.65
C PRO A 472 -0.40 -21.21 4.30
N SER A 473 0.24 -20.21 3.69
CA SER A 473 1.36 -19.49 4.30
C SER A 473 0.98 -18.97 5.69
N VAL A 474 1.91 -19.07 6.63
CA VAL A 474 1.72 -18.60 8.00
C VAL A 474 2.12 -17.12 8.08
N VAL A 475 1.29 -16.32 8.73
CA VAL A 475 1.53 -14.89 8.94
C VAL A 475 1.33 -14.58 10.42
N LEU A 476 2.41 -14.26 11.13
CA LEU A 476 2.39 -13.78 12.50
C LEU A 476 2.52 -12.26 12.49
N LEU A 477 1.45 -11.57 12.85
CA LEU A 477 1.35 -10.11 12.77
C LEU A 477 1.45 -9.44 14.14
N ASN A 478 1.88 -8.18 14.13
CA ASN A 478 1.81 -7.29 15.29
C ASN A 478 2.57 -7.84 16.52
N LEU A 479 3.64 -8.61 16.29
CA LEU A 479 4.50 -9.09 17.37
C LEU A 479 5.28 -7.91 17.95
N ILE A 480 5.39 -7.87 19.28
CA ILE A 480 6.06 -6.80 20.02
C ILE A 480 7.31 -7.42 20.67
N PRO A 481 8.50 -6.80 20.50
CA PRO A 481 9.71 -7.24 21.18
C PRO A 481 9.53 -7.23 22.71
N ASP A 482 10.16 -8.19 23.40
CA ASP A 482 10.22 -8.18 24.87
C ASP A 482 10.85 -6.87 25.37
N PRO A 483 10.22 -6.15 26.31
CA PRO A 483 10.72 -4.88 26.82
C PRO A 483 12.11 -4.95 27.48
N THR A 484 12.55 -6.12 27.96
CA THR A 484 13.84 -6.26 28.63
C THR A 484 14.97 -6.68 27.71
N THR A 485 14.70 -7.58 26.76
CA THR A 485 15.72 -8.18 25.89
C THR A 485 15.66 -7.66 24.45
N GLY A 486 14.54 -7.09 24.02
CA GLY A 486 14.27 -6.76 22.61
C GLY A 486 14.11 -8.00 21.73
N GLU A 487 13.87 -9.18 22.31
CA GLU A 487 13.83 -10.45 21.61
C GLU A 487 12.39 -10.94 21.38
N ILE A 488 12.20 -11.66 20.26
CA ILE A 488 10.98 -12.38 19.92
C ILE A 488 11.37 -13.80 19.56
N THR A 489 10.78 -14.78 20.24
CA THR A 489 11.01 -16.19 19.97
C THR A 489 9.78 -16.83 19.33
N VAL A 490 9.97 -17.48 18.18
CA VAL A 490 8.91 -18.18 17.44
C VAL A 490 9.29 -19.66 17.33
N PRO A 491 8.50 -20.60 17.91
CA PRO A 491 8.72 -22.04 17.76
C PRO A 491 8.55 -22.50 16.31
N TYR A 492 9.30 -23.52 15.88
CA TYR A 492 9.18 -24.05 14.52
C TYR A 492 7.81 -24.67 14.22
N THR A 493 7.10 -25.12 15.25
CA THR A 493 5.73 -25.66 15.13
C THR A 493 4.75 -24.62 14.56
N GLU A 494 4.96 -23.32 14.83
CA GLU A 494 4.15 -22.23 14.30
C GLU A 494 4.27 -22.09 12.78
N PHE A 495 5.42 -22.43 12.20
CA PHE A 495 5.66 -22.29 10.75
C PHE A 495 4.98 -23.35 9.89
N LYS A 496 4.48 -24.44 10.49
CA LYS A 496 3.84 -25.57 9.79
C LYS A 496 4.72 -26.12 8.66
N GLU A 497 4.33 -25.91 7.41
CA GLU A 497 5.07 -26.35 6.21
C GLU A 497 5.92 -25.23 5.59
N GLY A 498 5.83 -24.00 6.12
CA GLY A 498 6.60 -22.85 5.65
C GLY A 498 8.06 -22.97 6.07
N ASN A 499 8.95 -23.03 5.08
CA ASN A 499 10.40 -23.09 5.28
C ASN A 499 11.09 -21.79 4.87
N PHE A 500 10.50 -21.00 3.97
CA PHE A 500 11.03 -19.68 3.64
C PHE A 500 10.40 -18.63 4.55
N VAL A 501 11.23 -17.96 5.35
CA VAL A 501 10.78 -16.99 6.36
C VAL A 501 11.19 -15.58 5.95
N GLN A 502 10.22 -14.67 5.98
CA GLN A 502 10.40 -13.23 5.83
C GLN A 502 10.05 -12.56 7.16
N ILE A 503 10.94 -11.73 7.67
CA ILE A 503 10.73 -10.99 8.90
C ILE A 503 10.78 -9.51 8.54
N PHE A 504 9.67 -8.82 8.73
CA PHE A 504 9.53 -7.39 8.50
C PHE A 504 9.32 -6.68 9.83
N VAL A 505 10.07 -5.61 10.08
CA VAL A 505 10.01 -4.81 11.30
C VAL A 505 9.80 -3.36 10.94
N THR A 506 8.88 -2.69 11.64
CA THR A 506 8.67 -1.24 11.46
C THR A 506 8.28 -0.56 12.77
N ASP A 507 8.70 0.70 12.96
CA ASP A 507 8.25 1.59 14.05
C ASP A 507 7.32 2.72 13.56
N GLY A 508 6.90 2.66 12.28
CA GLY A 508 6.12 3.69 11.59
C GLY A 508 6.95 4.79 10.93
N SER A 509 8.26 4.86 11.19
CA SER A 509 9.20 5.80 10.56
C SER A 509 10.38 5.12 9.88
N GLN A 510 10.77 3.95 10.37
CA GLN A 510 11.81 3.08 9.85
C GLN A 510 11.20 1.72 9.52
N ALA A 511 11.79 1.04 8.56
CA ALA A 511 11.43 -0.33 8.22
C ALA A 511 12.67 -1.11 7.81
N ALA A 512 12.71 -2.37 8.25
CA ALA A 512 13.75 -3.33 7.94
C ALA A 512 13.11 -4.68 7.61
N GLN A 513 13.66 -5.42 6.65
CA GLN A 513 13.26 -6.79 6.34
C GLN A 513 14.49 -7.67 6.28
N THR A 514 14.39 -8.90 6.78
CA THR A 514 15.32 -10.00 6.45
C THR A 514 14.54 -11.19 5.92
N SER A 515 15.18 -12.01 5.09
CA SER A 515 14.60 -13.27 4.62
C SER A 515 15.62 -14.36 4.43
N PHE A 516 15.24 -15.59 4.80
CA PHE A 516 16.09 -16.77 4.69
C PHE A 516 15.23 -18.05 4.69
N ALA A 517 15.82 -19.16 4.26
CA ALA A 517 15.20 -20.47 4.35
C ALA A 517 15.67 -21.21 5.61
N ILE A 518 14.74 -21.82 6.34
CA ILE A 518 15.01 -22.73 7.45
C ILE A 518 15.08 -24.15 6.88
N ASN A 519 16.28 -24.69 6.79
CA ASN A 519 16.55 -25.94 6.10
C ASN A 519 15.94 -27.16 6.78
N SER A 520 15.91 -27.20 8.12
CA SER A 520 15.28 -28.29 8.88
C SER A 520 13.78 -28.42 8.61
N LEU A 521 13.12 -27.37 8.12
CA LEU A 521 11.72 -27.37 7.69
C LEU A 521 11.52 -27.66 6.20
N ALA A 522 12.60 -27.75 5.42
CA ALA A 522 12.55 -28.00 3.98
C ALA A 522 12.21 -29.47 3.68
N ARG A 523 10.92 -29.82 3.76
CA ARG A 523 10.41 -31.13 3.34
C ARG A 523 10.21 -31.20 1.82
N ASN A 524 10.62 -32.32 1.23
CA ASN A 524 10.46 -32.58 -0.21
C ASN A 524 8.99 -32.61 -0.66
N GLU A 525 8.11 -33.14 0.18
CA GLU A 525 6.68 -33.18 -0.04
C GLU A 525 5.93 -32.16 0.83
N PHE A 526 4.75 -31.76 0.35
CA PHE A 526 3.82 -30.86 1.01
C PHE A 526 2.42 -31.47 0.93
N LEU A 527 1.57 -31.15 1.90
CA LEU A 527 0.20 -31.66 1.92
C LEU A 527 -0.65 -30.90 0.91
N ARG A 528 -1.43 -31.66 0.13
CA ARG A 528 -2.34 -31.11 -0.88
C ARG A 528 -3.77 -31.19 -0.40
N ARG A 529 -4.56 -30.16 -0.69
CA ARG A 529 -6.02 -30.21 -0.55
C ARG A 529 -6.64 -30.65 -1.87
N ASP A 530 -7.70 -31.45 -1.76
CA ASP A 530 -8.53 -31.80 -2.91
C ASP A 530 -9.28 -30.56 -3.41
N LEU A 531 -9.04 -30.19 -4.67
CA LEU A 531 -9.69 -29.07 -5.34
C LEU A 531 -10.95 -29.48 -6.11
N ARG A 532 -11.26 -30.78 -6.18
CA ARG A 532 -12.50 -31.25 -6.80
C ARG A 532 -13.69 -30.75 -6.01
N PHE A 533 -14.79 -30.52 -6.71
CA PHE A 533 -16.07 -30.29 -6.04
C PHE A 533 -16.39 -31.49 -5.15
N LYS A 534 -16.60 -31.25 -3.85
CA LYS A 534 -16.91 -32.30 -2.86
C LYS A 534 -18.16 -33.12 -3.21
N SER A 535 -19.08 -32.55 -3.97
CA SER A 535 -20.27 -33.21 -4.49
C SER A 535 -20.37 -32.96 -5.98
N ALA A 536 -20.54 -34.02 -6.77
CA ALA A 536 -20.91 -33.89 -8.16
C ALA A 536 -22.25 -33.15 -8.25
N LEU A 537 -22.30 -32.08 -9.02
CA LEU A 537 -23.54 -31.41 -9.36
C LEU A 537 -24.29 -32.32 -10.35
N GLY A 538 -25.50 -32.75 -9.99
CA GLY A 538 -26.34 -33.56 -10.85
C GLY A 538 -26.76 -32.76 -12.07
N HIS A 539 -26.44 -33.26 -13.26
CA HIS A 539 -26.70 -32.60 -14.54
C HIS A 539 -28.19 -32.33 -14.82
N GLU A 540 -29.09 -33.04 -14.12
CA GLU A 540 -30.55 -32.85 -14.21
C GLU A 540 -31.08 -31.69 -13.33
N LYS A 541 -30.22 -30.99 -12.58
CA LYS A 541 -30.62 -29.93 -11.65
C LYS A 541 -30.02 -28.59 -12.01
N HIS A 542 -30.84 -27.54 -11.94
CA HIS A 542 -30.37 -26.15 -12.03
C HIS A 542 -29.79 -25.71 -10.68
N TYR A 543 -28.54 -25.26 -10.69
CA TYR A 543 -27.87 -24.73 -9.50
C TYR A 543 -27.82 -23.21 -9.55
N ILE A 544 -28.11 -22.57 -8.41
CA ILE A 544 -28.01 -21.13 -8.24
C ILE A 544 -26.95 -20.87 -7.16
N GLY A 545 -26.02 -19.95 -7.42
CA GLY A 545 -24.98 -19.59 -6.48
C GLY A 545 -25.53 -18.82 -5.28
N GLU A 546 -25.39 -19.37 -4.08
CA GLU A 546 -25.68 -18.68 -2.83
C GLU A 546 -24.40 -18.13 -2.20
N ARG A 547 -24.46 -16.94 -1.61
CA ARG A 547 -23.33 -16.34 -0.89
C ARG A 547 -23.74 -16.10 0.55
N THR A 548 -23.13 -16.85 1.46
CA THR A 548 -23.29 -16.65 2.91
C THR A 548 -22.31 -15.58 3.39
N GLY A 549 -22.84 -14.48 3.93
CA GLY A 549 -22.04 -13.48 4.63
C GLY A 549 -22.04 -13.76 6.13
N VAL A 550 -20.87 -13.86 6.74
CA VAL A 550 -20.74 -13.92 8.20
C VAL A 550 -20.47 -12.51 8.72
N ASN A 551 -21.29 -12.03 9.65
CA ASN A 551 -21.04 -10.78 10.34
C ASN A 551 -20.02 -11.03 11.45
N LEU A 552 -18.79 -10.55 11.28
CA LEU A 552 -17.78 -10.56 12.33
C LEU A 552 -17.97 -9.28 13.16
N ASP A 553 -18.60 -9.40 14.33
CA ASP A 553 -18.74 -8.28 15.26
C ASP A 553 -17.36 -7.98 15.88
N PRO A 554 -16.77 -6.78 15.66
CA PRO A 554 -15.43 -6.45 16.15
C PRO A 554 -15.32 -6.36 17.68
N LYS A 555 -16.42 -6.51 18.43
CA LYS A 555 -16.42 -6.58 19.91
C LYS A 555 -16.22 -8.00 20.47
N LEU A 556 -16.21 -9.03 19.64
CA LEU A 556 -15.76 -10.36 20.04
C LEU A 556 -14.22 -10.35 20.12
N GLU A 557 -13.70 -9.78 21.20
CA GLU A 557 -12.28 -9.92 21.53
C GLU A 557 -11.97 -11.40 21.80
N ALA A 558 -11.03 -11.94 21.03
CA ALA A 558 -10.36 -13.19 21.35
C ALA A 558 -9.47 -12.95 22.58
N GLY A 559 -10.02 -13.18 23.78
CA GLY A 559 -9.21 -13.16 25.00
C GLY A 559 -9.97 -12.93 26.30
N ALA A 560 -10.61 -13.97 26.83
CA ALA A 560 -10.66 -14.19 28.27
C ALA A 560 -10.85 -15.69 28.49
N ALA A 561 -9.76 -16.37 28.83
CA ALA A 561 -9.79 -17.70 29.41
C ALA A 561 -10.35 -17.56 30.83
N ASP A 562 -11.68 -17.56 30.97
CA ASP A 562 -12.35 -17.97 32.20
C ASP A 562 -13.80 -18.39 31.91
N SER A 563 -14.05 -19.65 32.27
CA SER A 563 -15.32 -20.36 32.49
C SER A 563 -16.66 -19.75 32.01
N ALA A 564 -17.33 -20.53 31.15
CA ALA A 564 -18.79 -20.72 31.09
C ALA A 564 -19.68 -19.64 30.43
N ALA A 565 -19.20 -18.99 29.37
CA ALA A 565 -20.08 -18.30 28.40
C ALA A 565 -19.63 -18.58 26.95
N ALA A 566 -19.63 -19.86 26.57
CA ALA A 566 -19.44 -20.28 25.19
C ALA A 566 -20.79 -20.40 24.47
N ALA A 567 -20.80 -20.02 23.19
CA ALA A 567 -21.87 -20.17 22.21
C ALA A 567 -22.94 -19.05 22.15
N ALA A 568 -22.53 -17.82 21.85
CA ALA A 568 -23.33 -16.98 20.97
C ALA A 568 -22.83 -17.24 19.54
N GLU A 569 -23.55 -18.06 18.77
CA GLU A 569 -23.23 -18.27 17.36
C GLU A 569 -23.20 -16.92 16.62
N PRO A 570 -22.23 -16.69 15.71
CA PRO A 570 -22.23 -15.49 14.89
C PRO A 570 -23.55 -15.43 14.11
N HIS A 571 -24.27 -14.32 14.20
CA HIS A 571 -25.53 -14.14 13.46
C HIS A 571 -25.23 -14.22 11.95
N SER A 572 -25.47 -15.38 11.35
CA SER A 572 -25.34 -15.60 9.91
C SER A 572 -26.59 -15.07 9.22
N ILE A 573 -26.42 -14.18 8.25
CA ILE A 573 -27.52 -13.73 7.40
C ILE A 573 -27.37 -14.46 6.06
N THR A 574 -28.29 -15.39 5.80
CA THR A 574 -28.41 -16.09 4.52
C THR A 574 -29.29 -15.27 3.58
N LEU A 575 -28.78 -14.98 2.38
CA LEU A 575 -29.54 -14.29 1.34
C LEU A 575 -29.51 -15.16 0.07
N ALA A 576 -30.67 -15.71 -0.28
CA ALA A 576 -30.85 -16.39 -1.55
C ALA A 576 -30.71 -15.36 -2.69
N SER A 577 -29.72 -15.56 -3.57
CA SER A 577 -29.55 -14.72 -4.75
C SER A 577 -30.31 -15.34 -5.90
N ASN A 578 -31.37 -14.68 -6.37
CA ASN A 578 -32.04 -15.07 -7.60
C ASN A 578 -31.18 -14.52 -8.74
N GLY A 579 -30.64 -15.42 -9.57
CA GLY A 579 -29.62 -15.11 -10.56
C GLY A 579 -29.85 -13.79 -11.29
N SER A 580 -28.81 -12.97 -11.35
CA SER A 580 -28.64 -11.74 -12.17
C SER A 580 -28.66 -10.38 -11.46
N SER A 581 -28.60 -10.29 -10.13
CA SER A 581 -28.42 -8.99 -9.46
C SER A 581 -27.34 -9.03 -8.38
N SER A 582 -26.29 -8.22 -8.57
CA SER A 582 -25.28 -7.92 -7.57
C SER A 582 -25.89 -7.16 -6.39
N SER A 583 -26.52 -7.86 -5.45
CA SER A 583 -26.93 -7.27 -4.17
C SER A 583 -25.67 -6.94 -3.36
N SER A 584 -25.20 -5.70 -3.43
CA SER A 584 -24.11 -5.20 -2.60
C SER A 584 -24.64 -4.91 -1.20
N VAL A 585 -24.21 -5.69 -0.21
CA VAL A 585 -24.52 -5.42 1.20
C VAL A 585 -23.63 -4.29 1.69
N ARG A 586 -24.24 -3.27 2.32
CA ARG A 586 -23.53 -2.21 3.05
C ARG A 586 -24.12 -2.13 4.45
N VAL A 587 -23.30 -2.41 5.45
CA VAL A 587 -23.67 -2.18 6.86
C VAL A 587 -23.74 -0.68 7.09
N ILE A 588 -24.89 -0.20 7.59
CA ILE A 588 -25.10 1.18 8.01
C ILE A 588 -25.03 1.18 9.54
N ASN A 589 -23.94 1.69 10.11
CA ASN A 589 -23.71 1.66 11.56
C ASN A 589 -23.64 3.07 12.20
N SER A 590 -23.93 4.12 11.45
CA SER A 590 -23.93 5.50 11.96
C SER A 590 -25.04 6.35 11.35
N VAL A 591 -25.46 7.36 12.10
CA VAL A 591 -26.42 8.39 11.64
C VAL A 591 -25.88 9.14 10.41
N SER A 592 -24.55 9.33 10.31
CA SER A 592 -23.91 9.93 9.13
C SER A 592 -24.14 9.10 7.86
N GLN A 593 -24.03 7.77 7.96
CA GLN A 593 -24.24 6.89 6.81
C GLN A 593 -25.70 6.83 6.38
N VAL A 594 -26.65 6.88 7.33
CA VAL A 594 -28.09 7.02 7.03
C VAL A 594 -28.36 8.35 6.31
N TYR A 595 -27.77 9.44 6.82
CA TYR A 595 -27.94 10.77 6.23
C TYR A 595 -27.42 10.83 4.79
N ASP A 596 -26.23 10.28 4.52
CA ASP A 596 -25.65 10.20 3.18
C ASP A 596 -26.49 9.31 2.25
N LEU A 597 -27.01 8.18 2.76
CA LEU A 597 -27.92 7.31 2.00
C LEU A 597 -29.18 8.08 1.60
N MET A 598 -29.84 8.75 2.55
CA MET A 598 -31.03 9.56 2.26
C MET A 598 -30.73 10.67 1.25
N MET A 599 -29.58 11.35 1.38
CA MET A 599 -29.14 12.37 0.42
C MET A 599 -28.97 11.81 -1.00
N THR A 600 -28.52 10.56 -1.12
CA THR A 600 -28.38 9.87 -2.42
C THR A 600 -29.71 9.41 -3.00
N LEU A 601 -30.66 8.98 -2.16
CA LEU A 601 -31.98 8.47 -2.57
C LEU A 601 -32.95 9.57 -2.99
N LEU A 602 -32.80 10.79 -2.47
CA LEU A 602 -33.63 11.93 -2.86
C LEU A 602 -33.41 12.28 -4.33
N LYS A 603 -34.47 12.21 -5.16
CA LYS A 603 -34.41 12.50 -6.61
C LYS A 603 -34.44 14.00 -6.95
N SER A 604 -35.14 14.81 -6.14
CA SER A 604 -35.33 16.24 -6.39
C SER A 604 -34.21 17.10 -5.78
N GLN A 605 -33.68 18.04 -6.57
CA GLN A 605 -32.65 18.98 -6.11
C GLN A 605 -33.17 19.93 -5.01
N ALA A 606 -34.46 20.29 -5.06
CA ALA A 606 -35.10 21.11 -4.02
C ALA A 606 -35.12 20.38 -2.67
N HIS A 607 -35.50 19.09 -2.66
CA HIS A 607 -35.52 18.28 -1.44
C HIS A 607 -34.12 18.04 -0.88
N ARG A 608 -33.11 17.80 -1.73
CA ARG A 608 -31.71 17.71 -1.29
C ARG A 608 -31.23 19.00 -0.63
N ASN A 609 -31.60 20.16 -1.17
CA ASN A 609 -31.20 21.45 -0.60
C ASN A 609 -31.86 21.73 0.76
N ILE A 610 -33.11 21.29 0.96
CA ILE A 610 -33.80 21.38 2.26
C ILE A 610 -33.18 20.41 3.26
N PHE A 611 -33.00 19.13 2.89
CA PHE A 611 -32.41 18.11 3.76
C PHE A 611 -30.95 18.42 4.12
N ARG A 612 -30.22 19.13 3.23
CA ARG A 612 -28.86 19.63 3.52
C ARG A 612 -28.83 20.56 4.74
N LYS A 613 -29.88 21.34 4.98
CA LYS A 613 -29.99 22.23 6.15
C LYS A 613 -30.04 21.47 7.47
N PHE A 614 -30.55 20.24 7.45
CA PHE A 614 -30.63 19.34 8.60
C PHE A 614 -29.37 18.47 8.80
N GLY A 615 -28.29 18.72 8.06
CA GLY A 615 -27.03 17.96 8.22
C GLY A 615 -26.42 18.05 9.62
N PHE A 616 -26.80 19.06 10.41
CA PHE A 616 -26.38 19.16 11.80
C PHE A 616 -26.83 17.98 12.67
N ILE A 617 -27.89 17.26 12.28
CA ILE A 617 -28.41 16.12 13.01
C ILE A 617 -27.36 15.01 13.20
N VAL A 618 -26.47 14.84 12.21
CA VAL A 618 -25.37 13.85 12.25
C VAL A 618 -24.48 14.04 13.47
N ASP A 619 -24.21 15.29 13.83
CA ASP A 619 -23.37 15.68 14.96
C ASP A 619 -24.18 16.05 16.21
N TRP A 620 -25.48 15.74 16.25
CA TRP A 620 -26.36 16.17 17.35
C TRP A 620 -25.82 15.76 18.73
N HIS A 621 -25.31 14.53 18.86
CA HIS A 621 -24.73 14.00 20.09
C HIS A 621 -23.50 14.80 20.58
N ARG A 622 -22.80 15.52 19.69
CA ARG A 622 -21.57 16.29 20.00
C ARG A 622 -21.86 17.72 20.43
N PHE A 623 -23.06 18.22 20.20
CA PHE A 623 -23.43 19.59 20.54
C PHE A 623 -23.69 19.75 22.05
N SER A 624 -23.22 20.86 22.59
CA SER A 624 -23.57 21.30 23.94
C SER A 624 -25.07 21.58 24.02
N THR A 625 -25.65 21.51 25.23
CA THR A 625 -27.07 21.84 25.44
C THR A 625 -27.44 23.23 24.91
N ALA A 626 -26.56 24.22 25.06
CA ALA A 626 -26.77 25.56 24.51
C ALA A 626 -26.88 25.56 22.97
N THR A 627 -25.97 24.86 22.29
CA THR A 627 -25.97 24.77 20.82
C THR A 627 -27.09 23.87 20.28
N LYS A 628 -27.49 22.84 21.03
CA LYS A 628 -28.70 22.05 20.73
C LYS A 628 -29.95 22.92 20.79
N ASN A 629 -30.12 23.73 21.83
CA ASN A 629 -31.27 24.61 21.98
C ASN A 629 -31.32 25.68 20.87
N GLU A 630 -30.18 26.25 20.50
CA GLU A 630 -30.09 27.20 19.38
C GLU A 630 -30.53 26.56 18.06
N LYS A 631 -30.01 25.38 17.73
CA LYS A 631 -30.36 24.67 16.50
C LYS A 631 -31.80 24.16 16.50
N PHE A 632 -32.28 23.69 17.65
CA PHE A 632 -33.67 23.29 17.84
C PHE A 632 -34.61 24.47 17.61
N SER A 633 -34.35 25.61 18.26
CA SER A 633 -35.15 26.83 18.11
C SER A 633 -35.18 27.34 16.67
N LYS A 634 -34.06 27.21 15.93
CA LYS A 634 -33.94 27.68 14.55
C LYS A 634 -34.60 26.77 13.51
N TRP A 635 -34.63 25.46 13.75
CA TRP A 635 -35.03 24.44 12.76
C TRP A 635 -36.18 23.53 13.25
N ASN A 636 -36.97 23.98 14.22
CA ASN A 636 -38.06 23.21 14.80
C ASN A 636 -39.09 22.79 13.74
N CYS A 637 -39.32 21.48 13.60
CA CYS A 637 -40.36 20.90 12.75
C CYS A 637 -40.77 19.51 13.27
N HIS A 638 -41.85 18.93 12.74
CA HIS A 638 -42.38 17.63 13.20
C HIS A 638 -41.39 16.48 13.01
N GLU A 639 -40.65 16.47 11.91
CA GLU A 639 -39.71 15.42 11.56
C GLU A 639 -38.45 15.47 12.43
N LEU A 640 -38.00 16.68 12.80
CA LEU A 640 -36.91 16.85 13.76
C LEU A 640 -37.34 16.36 15.16
N ASN A 641 -38.58 16.65 15.57
CA ASN A 641 -39.13 16.16 16.85
C ASN A 641 -39.33 14.63 16.88
N LEU A 642 -39.57 13.98 15.75
CA LEU A 642 -39.65 12.52 15.66
C LEU A 642 -38.24 11.88 15.72
N PHE A 643 -37.25 12.57 15.18
CA PHE A 643 -35.87 12.07 15.13
C PHE A 643 -35.15 12.18 16.48
N LEU A 644 -35.36 13.29 17.21
CA LEU A 644 -34.81 13.55 18.54
C LEU A 644 -35.50 12.70 19.60
#